data_AF-A0A813GX91-F1
#
_entry.id   AF-A0A813GX91-F1
#
_cell.length_a   1.000
_cell.length_b   1.000
_cell.length_c   1.000
_cell.angle_alpha   90.00
_cell.angle_beta   90.00
_cell.angle_gamma   90.00
#
_symmetry.space_group_name_H-M   'P 1'
#
loop_
_entity.id
_entity.type
_entity.pdbx_description
1 polymer ?
#
loop_
_entity_poly.entity_id
_entity_poly.type
_entity_poly.pdbx_seq_one_letter_code
_entity_poly.pdbx_strand_id
1 'polypeptide(L)'
;MDVNDGRHFQNSLDCNVEPPDWEAQLHQAMTQAETAVLAGRHSTGSIYTGAAGAAYALLHLASCGLREPAAAAAEALRRLPEAEAACDNRRATLLEGPAGCVALEAWAQQLLGDTAAASKSVVRLGKLAACARDLPAQECEVLYGRCGFLGAILLVRQRLGDAELLAAQAAELVAQVVAEGKRAACDDWPLYFEWHGTCYLGGAHGMCGILLTLLQLPAELALAGPDAAQLVRATTERLLKCRFKSGNLSSSLGSRQDRLVHWCHGSTGLVMLLLRLGTGPDAEGYLALAKEAGEVVWRRGLLSTKGLGLCHGIPGNGYALLALHRATGDSLWLRRALHFAVFAAKHESDLAPLADRPLSLFEGLAGALCFWAEALRVASGQAGTSPGSGSPGESSDEFSLLKDALLQLLRVAADAEKLVFGVATVPPDRGQGQGMASQALAMCIPSCLSDTRLHGDPDAMHELSRLAYSRGAVVIIVRALNWLCPGPLGPALDQWIKEAKEELSAEAAEGADDPDVPEANVGGDAESKSSNAGIKEDDKAKEAYRTGDYAAAVKAWTRSLSSVKYLLEKDLYKHNPAQEKEVEGMELRLCLNLAQVHLKLSEWGQAVTFADKALVRDARNAKALYRKASALMELMSYSEAIEVLGRLLEFEPSNSAAVAMLAKANRSASLSEVRERRQAKKIFAGIERDSRVPPTEWEVFVDSVREAVADCFGQLEGKLGVRCPCRRSRSRAPGVDGDKKD
;
A
#
# COMPACT_ATOMS: atom_id res chain seq x y z
N MET A 1 -16.28 12.03 7.68
CA MET A 1 -14.91 12.13 7.13
C MET A 1 -13.92 11.32 7.93
N ASP A 2 -14.24 10.93 9.17
CA ASP A 2 -13.47 9.92 9.90
C ASP A 2 -13.83 8.51 9.42
N VAL A 3 -12.84 7.83 8.86
CA VAL A 3 -12.90 6.40 8.56
C VAL A 3 -12.02 5.72 9.60
N ASN A 4 -12.65 5.16 10.64
CA ASN A 4 -11.91 4.40 11.66
C ASN A 4 -11.80 2.93 11.22
N ASP A 5 -10.83 2.65 10.35
CA ASP A 5 -10.53 1.32 9.82
C ASP A 5 -9.31 0.65 10.50
N GLY A 6 -8.74 1.29 11.54
CA GLY A 6 -7.58 0.81 12.28
C GLY A 6 -6.24 0.92 11.56
N ARG A 7 -6.19 1.51 10.35
CA ARG A 7 -4.97 1.58 9.51
C ARG A 7 -4.19 2.88 9.64
N HIS A 8 -4.77 3.85 10.32
CA HIS A 8 -4.23 5.19 10.49
C HIS A 8 -4.15 5.50 11.98
N PHE A 9 -3.05 6.13 12.40
CA PHE A 9 -3.02 6.81 13.69
C PHE A 9 -4.05 7.93 13.68
N GLN A 10 -4.70 8.17 14.83
CA GLN A 10 -5.47 9.38 15.00
C GLN A 10 -4.53 10.58 14.95
N ASN A 11 -4.72 11.45 13.95
CA ASN A 11 -3.87 12.63 13.83
C ASN A 11 -4.31 13.70 14.85
N SER A 12 -3.62 13.73 15.99
CA SER A 12 -3.77 14.73 17.05
C SER A 12 -2.67 15.81 17.01
N LEU A 13 -1.89 15.88 15.93
CA LEU A 13 -0.78 16.82 15.80
C LEU A 13 -1.31 18.24 15.56
N ASP A 14 -0.76 19.22 16.29
CA ASP A 14 -1.13 20.63 16.13
C ASP A 14 -0.37 21.27 14.97
N CYS A 15 -1.04 21.45 13.84
CA CYS A 15 -0.46 22.07 12.65
C CYS A 15 -0.18 23.58 12.76
N ASN A 16 -0.60 24.24 13.84
CA ASN A 16 -0.35 25.66 14.04
C ASN A 16 1.03 25.94 14.63
N VAL A 17 1.67 24.94 15.22
CA VAL A 17 3.01 25.04 15.82
C VAL A 17 3.97 24.10 15.13
N GLU A 18 5.24 24.48 15.09
CA GLU A 18 6.30 23.56 14.67
C GLU A 18 6.49 22.45 15.71
N PRO A 19 6.83 21.22 15.29
CA PRO A 19 7.16 20.18 16.22
C PRO A 19 8.41 20.57 17.04
N PRO A 20 8.41 20.40 18.37
CA PRO A 20 9.56 20.77 19.19
C PRO A 20 10.78 19.92 18.83
N ASP A 21 11.97 20.52 18.90
CA ASP A 21 13.27 19.88 18.67
C ASP A 21 13.35 19.09 17.35
N TRP A 22 12.65 19.55 16.31
CA TRP A 22 12.51 18.79 15.07
C TRP A 22 13.85 18.55 14.40
N GLU A 23 14.73 19.56 14.35
CA GLU A 23 16.03 19.48 13.68
C GLU A 23 16.91 18.40 14.31
N ALA A 24 17.05 18.41 15.64
CA ALA A 24 17.83 17.41 16.38
C ALA A 24 17.29 15.99 16.18
N GLN A 25 15.96 15.82 16.17
CA GLN A 25 15.33 14.52 15.96
C GLN A 25 15.55 13.99 14.55
N LEU A 26 15.47 14.85 13.53
CA LEU A 26 15.74 14.46 12.15
C LEU A 26 17.21 14.07 11.96
N HIS A 27 18.15 14.85 12.49
CA HIS A 27 19.57 14.50 12.44
C HIS A 27 19.88 13.15 13.09
N GLN A 28 19.29 12.89 14.26
CA GLN A 28 19.46 11.60 14.95
C GLN A 28 18.93 10.43 14.10
N ALA A 29 17.69 10.53 13.62
CA ALA A 29 17.06 9.48 12.82
C ALA A 29 17.80 9.25 11.49
N MET A 30 18.21 10.32 10.80
CA MET A 30 19.00 10.21 9.57
C MET A 30 20.34 9.51 9.80
N THR A 31 21.05 9.82 10.89
CA THR A 31 22.34 9.18 11.20
C THR A 31 22.16 7.67 11.39
N GLN A 32 21.10 7.26 12.10
CA GLN A 32 20.79 5.85 12.35
C GLN A 32 20.38 5.14 11.05
N ALA A 33 19.47 5.73 10.29
CA ALA A 33 19.00 5.17 9.02
C ALA A 33 20.11 5.09 7.97
N GLU A 34 20.95 6.11 7.83
CA GLU A 34 22.09 6.08 6.90
C GLU A 34 23.07 4.96 7.27
N THR A 35 23.38 4.80 8.56
CA THR A 35 24.22 3.68 9.04
C THR A 35 23.62 2.33 8.68
N ALA A 36 22.30 2.16 8.89
CA ALA A 36 21.60 0.93 8.57
C ALA A 36 21.54 0.65 7.05
N VAL A 37 21.32 1.67 6.23
CA VAL A 37 21.29 1.57 4.76
C VAL A 37 22.67 1.24 4.19
N LEU A 38 23.73 1.81 4.76
CA LEU A 38 25.11 1.51 4.36
C LEU A 38 25.50 0.06 4.71
N ALA A 39 25.18 -0.40 5.91
CA ALA A 39 25.48 -1.76 6.36
C ALA A 39 24.52 -2.82 5.75
N GLY A 40 23.37 -2.38 5.26
CA GLY A 40 22.28 -3.20 4.76
C GLY A 40 22.63 -4.04 3.54
N ARG A 41 22.21 -5.31 3.57
CA ARG A 41 22.19 -6.18 2.39
C ARG A 41 20.80 -6.20 1.77
N HIS A 42 20.75 -6.19 0.45
CA HIS A 42 19.52 -6.24 -0.32
C HIS A 42 19.48 -7.55 -1.11
N SER A 43 18.30 -8.15 -1.19
CA SER A 43 18.07 -9.39 -1.95
C SER A 43 17.69 -9.14 -3.40
N THR A 44 17.38 -7.89 -3.77
CA THR A 44 17.02 -7.47 -5.12
C THR A 44 17.93 -6.33 -5.59
N GLY A 45 17.99 -6.14 -6.90
CA GLY A 45 18.76 -5.07 -7.54
C GLY A 45 18.05 -3.73 -7.65
N SER A 46 16.72 -3.72 -7.68
CA SER A 46 15.93 -2.58 -8.16
C SER A 46 16.00 -1.32 -7.29
N ILE A 47 15.58 -0.17 -7.82
CA ILE A 47 15.46 1.05 -7.02
C ILE A 47 14.34 0.90 -5.98
N TYR A 48 13.27 0.19 -6.31
CA TYR A 48 12.10 0.04 -5.46
C TYR A 48 12.45 -0.66 -4.13
N THR A 49 12.99 -1.88 -4.19
CA THR A 49 13.28 -2.70 -3.00
C THR A 49 14.77 -3.03 -2.78
N GLY A 50 15.62 -2.72 -3.75
CA GLY A 50 16.95 -3.30 -3.87
C GLY A 50 18.12 -2.36 -3.55
N ALA A 51 19.32 -2.83 -3.87
CA ALA A 51 20.58 -2.12 -3.63
C ALA A 51 20.68 -0.79 -4.39
N ALA A 52 20.05 -0.68 -5.57
CA ALA A 52 19.98 0.60 -6.29
C ALA A 52 19.14 1.65 -5.54
N GLY A 53 18.15 1.23 -4.75
CA GLY A 53 17.36 2.13 -3.90
C GLY A 53 18.20 2.75 -2.78
N ALA A 54 19.10 1.96 -2.19
CA ALA A 54 20.09 2.47 -1.25
C ALA A 54 21.05 3.46 -1.95
N ALA A 55 21.55 3.13 -3.15
CA ALA A 55 22.40 4.04 -3.92
C ALA A 55 21.69 5.37 -4.23
N TYR A 56 20.40 5.34 -4.60
CA TYR A 56 19.58 6.53 -4.78
C TYR A 56 19.57 7.40 -3.52
N ALA A 57 19.32 6.79 -2.34
CA ALA A 57 19.25 7.54 -1.09
C ALA A 57 20.56 8.27 -0.76
N LEU A 58 21.71 7.63 -1.01
CA LEU A 58 23.02 8.24 -0.78
C LEU A 58 23.29 9.41 -1.74
N LEU A 59 22.97 9.24 -3.02
CA LEU A 59 23.07 10.31 -4.02
C LEU A 59 22.11 11.47 -3.69
N HIS A 60 20.92 11.15 -3.16
CA HIS A 60 19.95 12.13 -2.72
C HIS A 60 20.46 12.95 -1.52
N LEU A 61 21.05 12.30 -0.50
CA LEU A 61 21.71 13.01 0.61
C LEU A 61 22.78 13.98 0.12
N ALA A 62 23.59 13.58 -0.87
CA ALA A 62 24.56 14.47 -1.47
C ALA A 62 23.91 15.67 -2.17
N SER A 63 22.80 15.45 -2.89
CA SER A 63 22.05 16.56 -3.49
C SER A 63 21.41 17.51 -2.48
N CYS A 64 21.22 17.05 -1.24
CA CYS A 64 20.76 17.87 -0.13
C CYS A 64 21.89 18.55 0.64
N GLY A 65 23.16 18.35 0.27
CA GLY A 65 24.32 18.89 0.99
C GLY A 65 24.62 18.17 2.32
N LEU A 66 24.01 17.01 2.55
CA LEU A 66 24.10 16.24 3.80
C LEU A 66 25.12 15.10 3.72
N ARG A 67 25.69 14.86 2.54
CA ARG A 67 26.76 13.89 2.30
C ARG A 67 27.70 14.42 1.23
N GLU A 68 28.99 14.13 1.37
CA GLU A 68 29.99 14.52 0.36
C GLU A 68 29.67 13.88 -1.01
N PRO A 69 29.54 14.67 -2.09
CA PRO A 69 29.15 14.15 -3.42
C PRO A 69 30.04 13.03 -3.93
N ALA A 70 31.36 13.17 -3.79
CA ALA A 70 32.30 12.14 -4.24
C ALA A 70 32.16 10.83 -3.44
N ALA A 71 31.90 10.91 -2.14
CA ALA A 71 31.70 9.73 -1.28
C ALA A 71 30.35 9.04 -1.55
N ALA A 72 29.30 9.80 -1.84
CA ALA A 72 28.02 9.25 -2.28
C ALA A 72 28.14 8.56 -3.64
N ALA A 73 28.78 9.23 -4.61
CA ALA A 73 28.98 8.69 -5.95
C ALA A 73 29.84 7.42 -5.95
N ALA A 74 30.96 7.40 -5.21
CA ALA A 74 31.81 6.23 -5.08
C ALA A 74 31.04 5.01 -4.51
N GLU A 75 30.24 5.22 -3.46
CA GLU A 75 29.45 4.15 -2.86
C GLU A 75 28.31 3.68 -3.79
N ALA A 76 27.68 4.59 -4.53
CA ALA A 76 26.69 4.23 -5.54
C ALA A 76 27.33 3.38 -6.65
N LEU A 77 28.43 3.83 -7.25
CA LEU A 77 29.14 3.11 -8.31
C LEU A 77 29.68 1.75 -7.87
N ARG A 78 29.96 1.58 -6.58
CA ARG A 78 30.33 0.28 -6.00
C ARG A 78 29.16 -0.71 -5.98
N ARG A 79 27.94 -0.24 -5.71
CA ARG A 79 26.73 -1.08 -5.56
C ARG A 79 26.05 -1.39 -6.89
N LEU A 80 26.02 -0.41 -7.80
CA LEU A 80 25.18 -0.45 -8.99
C LEU A 80 25.47 -1.61 -9.96
N PRO A 81 26.72 -2.08 -10.17
CA PRO A 81 26.97 -3.20 -11.08
C PRO A 81 26.31 -4.52 -10.61
N GLU A 82 26.45 -4.86 -9.33
CA GLU A 82 25.80 -6.04 -8.75
C GLU A 82 24.27 -5.85 -8.68
N ALA A 83 23.82 -4.63 -8.39
CA ALA A 83 22.40 -4.30 -8.39
C ALA A 83 21.77 -4.47 -9.79
N GLU A 84 22.42 -3.97 -10.84
CA GLU A 84 21.96 -4.11 -12.22
C GLU A 84 21.88 -5.59 -12.62
N ALA A 85 22.89 -6.39 -12.27
CA ALA A 85 22.91 -7.83 -12.54
C ALA A 85 21.80 -8.60 -11.80
N ALA A 86 21.35 -8.10 -10.65
CA ALA A 86 20.26 -8.67 -9.85
C ALA A 86 18.87 -8.13 -10.22
N CYS A 87 18.74 -7.26 -11.23
CA CYS A 87 17.45 -6.80 -11.72
C CYS A 87 16.76 -7.85 -12.60
N ASP A 88 15.43 -7.82 -12.65
CA ASP A 88 14.67 -8.61 -13.62
C ASP A 88 14.86 -8.01 -15.02
N ASN A 89 15.65 -8.68 -15.85
CA ASN A 89 15.96 -8.22 -17.21
C ASN A 89 14.76 -8.22 -18.17
N ARG A 90 13.59 -8.71 -17.73
CA ARG A 90 12.32 -8.55 -18.46
C ARG A 90 11.67 -7.18 -18.21
N ARG A 91 12.12 -6.45 -17.19
CA ARG A 91 11.68 -5.09 -16.88
C ARG A 91 12.74 -4.11 -17.37
N ALA A 92 12.31 -2.93 -17.79
CA ALA A 92 13.20 -1.86 -18.24
C ALA A 92 12.97 -0.55 -17.49
N THR A 93 12.24 -0.55 -16.38
CA THR A 93 11.79 0.68 -15.73
C THR A 93 12.83 1.26 -14.78
N LEU A 94 12.62 2.52 -14.39
CA LEU A 94 13.37 3.19 -13.33
C LEU A 94 13.30 2.43 -12.01
N LEU A 95 12.10 2.03 -11.60
CA LEU A 95 11.88 1.53 -10.24
C LEU A 95 12.18 0.05 -10.09
N GLU A 96 11.86 -0.77 -11.09
CA GLU A 96 11.93 -2.23 -10.97
C GLU A 96 12.91 -2.89 -11.96
N GLY A 97 13.47 -2.11 -12.89
CA GLY A 97 14.36 -2.59 -13.94
C GLY A 97 15.79 -2.06 -13.86
N PRO A 98 16.67 -2.55 -14.75
CA PRO A 98 18.07 -2.14 -14.85
C PRO A 98 18.23 -0.69 -15.33
N ALA A 99 17.22 -0.10 -15.99
CA ALA A 99 17.28 1.30 -16.41
C ALA A 99 17.47 2.26 -15.23
N GLY A 100 16.91 1.93 -14.06
CA GLY A 100 17.18 2.71 -12.85
C GLY A 100 18.63 2.66 -12.42
N CYS A 101 19.26 1.48 -12.48
CA CYS A 101 20.68 1.34 -12.15
C CYS A 101 21.56 2.17 -13.09
N VAL A 102 21.29 2.11 -14.40
CA VAL A 102 22.03 2.87 -15.42
C VAL A 102 21.81 4.38 -15.28
N ALA A 103 20.58 4.81 -14.94
CA ALA A 103 20.29 6.22 -14.69
C ALA A 103 21.01 6.76 -13.44
N LEU A 104 21.08 5.95 -12.38
CA LEU A 104 21.84 6.28 -11.17
C LEU A 104 23.34 6.30 -11.41
N GLU A 105 23.86 5.41 -12.27
CA GLU A 105 25.26 5.44 -12.69
C GLU A 105 25.58 6.76 -13.40
N ALA A 106 24.73 7.20 -14.34
CA ALA A 106 24.91 8.47 -15.02
C ALA A 106 24.94 9.65 -14.03
N TRP A 107 24.04 9.66 -13.05
CA TRP A 107 24.02 10.68 -12.00
C TRP A 107 25.29 10.63 -11.13
N ALA A 108 25.71 9.44 -10.67
CA ALA A 108 26.92 9.30 -9.87
C ALA A 108 28.17 9.78 -10.62
N GLN A 109 28.31 9.44 -11.90
CA GLN A 109 29.41 9.91 -12.75
C GLN A 109 29.38 11.42 -12.94
N GLN A 110 28.19 12.01 -13.10
CA GLN A 110 28.01 13.46 -13.16
C GLN A 110 28.49 14.15 -11.88
N LEU A 111 28.21 13.59 -10.70
CA LEU A 111 28.70 14.12 -9.42
C LEU A 111 30.23 14.06 -9.28
N LEU A 112 30.89 13.10 -9.94
CA LEU A 112 32.35 13.02 -10.00
C LEU A 112 32.97 13.94 -11.07
N GLY A 113 32.15 14.60 -11.89
CA GLY A 113 32.62 15.40 -13.02
C GLY A 113 33.08 14.57 -14.23
N ASP A 114 32.84 13.26 -14.25
CA ASP A 114 33.17 12.39 -15.40
C ASP A 114 32.03 12.40 -16.42
N THR A 115 31.98 13.47 -17.22
CA THR A 115 30.96 13.66 -18.25
C THR A 115 31.01 12.59 -19.35
N ALA A 116 32.19 12.02 -19.61
CA ALA A 116 32.38 10.97 -20.61
C ALA A 116 31.77 9.65 -20.14
N ALA A 117 31.97 9.28 -18.87
CA ALA A 117 31.32 8.12 -18.28
C ALA A 117 29.79 8.31 -18.16
N ALA A 118 29.35 9.49 -17.70
CA ALA A 118 27.92 9.81 -17.65
C ALA A 118 27.25 9.68 -19.03
N SER A 119 27.89 10.20 -20.09
CA SER A 119 27.42 10.07 -21.47
C SER A 119 27.34 8.62 -21.94
N LYS A 120 28.31 7.76 -21.56
CA LYS A 120 28.25 6.32 -21.86
C LYS A 120 27.05 5.66 -21.18
N SER A 121 26.75 6.00 -19.93
CA SER A 121 25.56 5.50 -19.22
C SER A 121 24.27 5.98 -19.89
N VAL A 122 24.19 7.24 -20.36
CA VAL A 122 23.03 7.72 -21.14
C VAL A 122 22.85 6.95 -22.45
N VAL A 123 23.94 6.65 -23.17
CA VAL A 123 23.89 5.80 -24.38
C VAL A 123 23.41 4.39 -24.05
N ARG A 124 23.87 3.80 -22.93
CA ARG A 124 23.37 2.50 -22.45
C ARG A 124 21.88 2.56 -22.14
N LEU A 125 21.42 3.60 -21.45
CA LEU A 125 20.00 3.83 -21.16
C LEU A 125 19.19 3.91 -22.45
N GLY A 126 19.66 4.66 -23.45
CA GLY A 126 19.00 4.76 -24.76
C GLY A 126 18.83 3.41 -25.48
N LYS A 127 19.75 2.46 -25.28
CA LYS A 127 19.62 1.09 -25.83
C LYS A 127 18.53 0.28 -25.12
N LEU A 128 18.34 0.49 -23.82
CA LEU A 128 17.28 -0.17 -23.04
C LEU A 128 15.88 0.33 -23.42
N ALA A 129 15.75 1.45 -24.14
CA ALA A 129 14.45 1.97 -24.58
C ALA A 129 13.70 1.00 -25.49
N ALA A 130 14.41 0.15 -26.24
CA ALA A 130 13.79 -0.92 -27.04
C ALA A 130 12.96 -1.88 -26.17
N CYS A 131 13.44 -2.21 -24.96
CA CYS A 131 12.70 -3.08 -24.05
C CYS A 131 11.39 -2.44 -23.59
N ALA A 132 11.34 -1.11 -23.40
CA ALA A 132 10.12 -0.39 -23.06
C ALA A 132 9.17 -0.24 -24.27
N ARG A 133 9.73 -0.02 -25.47
CA ARG A 133 9.00 0.06 -26.73
C ARG A 133 8.23 -1.22 -27.00
N ASP A 134 8.88 -2.36 -26.78
CA ASP A 134 8.39 -3.69 -27.11
C ASP A 134 7.48 -4.29 -26.01
N LEU A 135 7.17 -3.54 -24.95
CA LEU A 135 6.21 -3.98 -23.93
C LEU A 135 4.83 -4.28 -24.53
N PRO A 136 4.06 -5.21 -23.95
CA PRO A 136 2.68 -5.44 -24.37
C PRO A 136 1.82 -4.17 -24.42
N ALA A 137 0.72 -4.23 -25.16
CA ALA A 137 -0.31 -3.20 -25.11
C ALA A 137 -0.78 -2.98 -23.66
N GLN A 138 -1.20 -1.76 -23.34
CA GLN A 138 -1.63 -1.33 -21.99
C GLN A 138 -0.57 -1.34 -20.87
N GLU A 139 0.61 -1.95 -21.03
CA GLU A 139 1.73 -1.89 -20.07
C GLU A 139 2.39 -0.50 -20.06
N CYS A 140 1.67 0.48 -19.52
CA CYS A 140 2.04 1.90 -19.54
C CYS A 140 2.32 2.48 -18.16
N GLU A 141 2.05 1.75 -17.08
CA GLU A 141 2.16 2.28 -15.71
C GLU A 141 3.61 2.47 -15.23
N VAL A 142 3.79 2.95 -13.99
CA VAL A 142 5.07 3.51 -13.52
C VAL A 142 6.05 2.45 -13.01
N LEU A 143 5.59 1.32 -12.47
CA LEU A 143 6.51 0.33 -11.89
C LEU A 143 7.13 -0.58 -12.94
N TYR A 144 6.36 -1.02 -13.93
CA TYR A 144 6.71 -2.03 -14.92
C TYR A 144 6.51 -1.58 -16.38
N GLY A 145 5.68 -0.56 -16.60
CA GLY A 145 5.28 -0.08 -17.92
C GLY A 145 6.18 1.00 -18.54
N ARG A 146 5.74 1.50 -19.69
CA ARG A 146 6.43 2.55 -20.48
C ARG A 146 6.70 3.83 -19.67
N CYS A 147 5.77 4.26 -18.81
CA CYS A 147 5.98 5.44 -17.97
C CYS A 147 7.10 5.23 -16.95
N GLY A 148 7.33 3.99 -16.49
CA GLY A 148 8.47 3.65 -15.66
C GLY A 148 9.81 3.85 -16.36
N PHE A 149 9.90 3.56 -17.66
CA PHE A 149 11.09 3.85 -18.46
C PHE A 149 11.27 5.35 -18.69
N LEU A 150 10.19 6.05 -19.04
CA LEU A 150 10.20 7.51 -19.18
C LEU A 150 10.66 8.20 -17.89
N GLY A 151 10.34 7.65 -16.71
CA GLY A 151 10.89 8.09 -15.43
C GLY A 151 12.42 8.05 -15.36
N ALA A 152 13.06 7.04 -15.97
CA ALA A 152 14.53 6.95 -16.02
C ALA A 152 15.13 8.03 -16.94
N ILE A 153 14.47 8.32 -18.06
CA ILE A 153 14.85 9.44 -18.94
C ILE A 153 14.74 10.77 -18.19
N LEU A 154 13.62 11.00 -17.52
CA LEU A 154 13.38 12.21 -16.73
C LEU A 154 14.44 12.38 -15.63
N LEU A 155 14.81 11.31 -14.94
CA LEU A 155 15.87 11.34 -13.94
C LEU A 155 17.22 11.77 -14.54
N VAL A 156 17.67 11.16 -15.65
CA VAL A 156 18.97 11.54 -16.23
C VAL A 156 18.96 12.96 -16.80
N ARG A 157 17.87 13.39 -17.45
CA ARG A 157 17.72 14.77 -17.94
C ARG A 157 17.88 15.77 -16.81
N GLN A 158 17.21 15.51 -15.69
CA GLN A 158 17.27 16.35 -14.51
C GLN A 158 18.67 16.38 -13.91
N ARG A 159 19.31 15.22 -13.74
CA ARG A 159 20.59 15.12 -13.02
C ARG A 159 21.79 15.57 -13.83
N LEU A 160 21.73 15.47 -15.16
CA LEU A 160 22.79 15.93 -16.06
C LEU A 160 22.54 17.35 -16.58
N GLY A 161 21.34 17.91 -16.37
CA GLY A 161 21.02 19.29 -16.76
C GLY A 161 20.79 19.46 -18.26
N ASP A 162 20.34 18.42 -18.95
CA ASP A 162 20.05 18.44 -20.39
C ASP A 162 18.68 17.81 -20.66
N ALA A 163 17.71 18.66 -21.02
CA ALA A 163 16.33 18.27 -21.27
C ALA A 163 16.12 17.50 -22.58
N GLU A 164 17.08 17.53 -23.50
CA GLU A 164 16.97 16.90 -24.82
C GLU A 164 17.56 15.48 -24.85
N LEU A 165 18.19 15.02 -23.76
CA LEU A 165 18.73 13.66 -23.69
C LEU A 165 17.63 12.64 -23.99
N LEU A 166 17.91 11.77 -24.95
CA LEU A 166 16.99 10.71 -25.38
C LEU A 166 15.63 11.24 -25.90
N ALA A 167 15.57 12.46 -26.45
CA ALA A 167 14.34 13.05 -27.01
C ALA A 167 13.62 12.15 -28.01
N ALA A 168 14.35 11.49 -28.92
CA ALA A 168 13.75 10.58 -29.89
C ALA A 168 13.05 9.39 -29.22
N GLN A 169 13.70 8.76 -28.24
CA GLN A 169 13.15 7.63 -27.48
C GLN A 169 11.97 8.07 -26.60
N ALA A 170 12.07 9.24 -25.96
CA ALA A 170 10.99 9.80 -25.15
C ALA A 170 9.76 10.11 -26.01
N ALA A 171 9.94 10.77 -27.16
CA ALA A 171 8.86 11.10 -28.08
C ALA A 171 8.14 9.85 -28.60
N GLU A 172 8.90 8.81 -28.97
CA GLU A 172 8.34 7.53 -29.40
C GLU A 172 7.48 6.89 -28.30
N LEU A 173 8.02 6.78 -27.08
CA LEU A 173 7.32 6.14 -25.96
C LEU A 173 6.10 6.95 -25.50
N VAL A 174 6.17 8.28 -25.48
CA VAL A 174 5.03 9.15 -25.17
C VAL A 174 3.92 8.99 -26.22
N ALA A 175 4.28 8.97 -27.51
CA ALA A 175 3.31 8.71 -28.57
C ALA A 175 2.64 7.33 -28.43
N GLN A 176 3.39 6.29 -28.05
CA GLN A 176 2.83 4.97 -27.77
C GLN A 176 1.86 5.02 -26.58
N VAL A 177 2.23 5.62 -25.46
CA VAL A 177 1.35 5.71 -24.28
C VAL A 177 0.04 6.44 -24.62
N VAL A 178 0.10 7.56 -25.34
CA VAL A 178 -1.10 8.27 -25.78
C VAL A 178 -1.94 7.42 -26.74
N ALA A 179 -1.32 6.75 -27.70
CA ALA A 179 -2.02 5.89 -28.66
C ALA A 179 -2.70 4.69 -27.99
N GLU A 180 -2.04 4.04 -27.02
CA GLU A 180 -2.62 2.95 -26.23
C GLU A 180 -3.80 3.44 -25.40
N GLY A 181 -3.67 4.61 -24.74
CA GLY A 181 -4.74 5.22 -23.96
C GLY A 181 -5.96 5.57 -24.80
N LYS A 182 -5.75 6.11 -26.01
CA LYS A 182 -6.81 6.39 -26.99
C LYS A 182 -7.49 5.11 -27.49
N ARG A 183 -6.72 4.05 -27.75
CA ARG A 183 -7.25 2.79 -28.28
C ARG A 183 -8.18 2.10 -27.29
N ALA A 184 -7.84 2.15 -26.00
CA ALA A 184 -8.65 1.56 -24.94
C ALA A 184 -9.71 2.50 -24.36
N ALA A 185 -9.80 3.73 -24.88
CA ALA A 185 -10.79 4.71 -24.44
C ALA A 185 -12.22 4.16 -24.54
N CYS A 186 -13.07 4.55 -23.59
CA CYS A 186 -14.49 4.24 -23.57
C CYS A 186 -15.28 5.53 -23.29
N ASP A 187 -16.61 5.49 -23.46
CA ASP A 187 -17.47 6.71 -23.56
C ASP A 187 -17.25 7.75 -22.45
N ASP A 188 -16.84 7.33 -21.25
CA ASP A 188 -16.56 8.22 -20.11
C ASP A 188 -15.07 8.52 -19.85
N TRP A 189 -14.13 7.83 -20.52
CA TRP A 189 -12.68 7.89 -20.26
C TRP A 189 -11.91 8.24 -21.54
N PRO A 190 -11.46 9.50 -21.71
CA PRO A 190 -10.73 9.95 -22.91
C PRO A 190 -9.41 9.24 -23.14
N LEU A 191 -8.70 8.89 -22.06
CA LEU A 191 -7.62 7.92 -22.04
C LEU A 191 -7.96 6.86 -21.00
N TYR A 192 -7.69 5.60 -21.33
CA TYR A 192 -7.96 4.47 -20.46
C TYR A 192 -6.77 3.52 -20.42
N PHE A 193 -6.44 3.02 -19.23
CA PHE A 193 -5.30 2.14 -19.02
C PHE A 193 -5.64 1.07 -18.00
N GLU A 194 -5.16 -0.15 -18.25
CA GLU A 194 -5.28 -1.27 -17.33
C GLU A 194 -3.93 -1.90 -17.05
N TRP A 195 -3.79 -2.42 -15.82
CA TRP A 195 -2.69 -3.28 -15.45
C TRP A 195 -3.26 -4.52 -14.76
N HIS A 196 -2.88 -5.71 -15.21
CA HIS A 196 -3.51 -6.99 -14.83
C HIS A 196 -5.05 -6.98 -14.86
N GLY A 197 -5.62 -6.39 -15.92
CA GLY A 197 -7.08 -6.32 -16.13
C GLY A 197 -7.82 -5.40 -15.16
N THR A 198 -7.09 -4.54 -14.43
CA THR A 198 -7.67 -3.57 -13.50
C THR A 198 -7.28 -2.15 -13.91
N CYS A 199 -8.28 -1.26 -14.01
CA CYS A 199 -8.06 0.18 -14.16
C CYS A 199 -7.71 0.79 -12.80
N TYR A 200 -6.42 0.85 -12.48
CA TYR A 200 -5.92 1.52 -11.28
C TYR A 200 -5.93 3.05 -11.45
N LEU A 201 -6.17 3.78 -10.35
CA LEU A 201 -6.26 5.24 -10.40
C LEU A 201 -5.06 5.95 -9.77
N GLY A 202 -4.32 5.30 -8.87
CA GLY A 202 -3.24 5.90 -8.09
C GLY A 202 -1.91 6.11 -8.82
N GLY A 203 -0.86 6.47 -8.08
CA GLY A 203 0.42 6.92 -8.64
C GLY A 203 1.37 5.82 -9.13
N ALA A 204 1.17 4.57 -8.72
CA ALA A 204 2.05 3.45 -9.11
C ALA A 204 1.54 2.79 -10.41
N HIS A 205 0.54 1.91 -10.27
CA HIS A 205 -0.03 1.15 -11.38
C HIS A 205 -1.12 1.90 -12.17
N GLY A 206 -1.41 3.13 -11.78
CA GLY A 206 -2.66 3.79 -12.13
C GLY A 206 -2.52 5.08 -12.92
N MET A 207 -3.70 5.60 -13.24
CA MET A 207 -3.90 6.78 -14.07
C MET A 207 -3.13 8.00 -13.56
N CYS A 208 -3.08 8.26 -12.24
CA CYS A 208 -2.32 9.41 -11.71
C CYS A 208 -0.84 9.38 -12.11
N GLY A 209 -0.19 8.21 -12.03
CA GLY A 209 1.21 8.05 -12.40
C GLY A 209 1.46 8.26 -13.88
N ILE A 210 0.61 7.65 -14.72
CA ILE A 210 0.70 7.75 -16.19
C ILE A 210 0.53 9.20 -16.65
N LEU A 211 -0.54 9.86 -16.20
CA LEU A 211 -0.84 11.24 -16.59
C LEU A 211 0.23 12.22 -16.09
N LEU A 212 0.74 12.02 -14.87
CA LEU A 212 1.84 12.82 -14.33
C LEU A 212 3.10 12.70 -15.19
N THR A 213 3.49 11.48 -15.60
CA THR A 213 4.65 11.26 -16.46
C THR A 213 4.49 11.96 -17.81
N LEU A 214 3.31 11.88 -18.44
CA LEU A 214 3.03 12.58 -19.70
C LEU A 214 3.17 14.10 -19.55
N LEU A 215 2.67 14.69 -18.45
CA LEU A 215 2.77 16.12 -18.20
C LEU A 215 4.20 16.59 -17.89
N GLN A 216 5.11 15.69 -17.52
CA GLN A 216 6.52 16.01 -17.31
C GLN A 216 7.32 16.02 -18.63
N LEU A 217 6.73 15.63 -19.74
CA LEU A 217 7.32 15.59 -21.08
C LEU A 217 6.50 16.43 -22.07
N PRO A 218 6.37 17.75 -21.86
CA PRO A 218 5.42 18.58 -22.62
C PRO A 218 5.76 18.68 -24.11
N ALA A 219 7.05 18.68 -24.48
CA ALA A 219 7.48 18.72 -25.87
C ALA A 219 7.10 17.42 -26.59
N GLU A 220 7.43 16.28 -25.99
CA GLU A 220 7.09 14.96 -26.52
C GLU A 220 5.57 14.73 -26.53
N LEU A 221 4.85 15.21 -25.52
CA LEU A 221 3.39 15.12 -25.47
C LEU A 221 2.73 15.92 -26.60
N ALA A 222 3.26 17.11 -26.92
CA ALA A 222 2.78 17.90 -28.06
C ALA A 222 3.03 17.18 -29.40
N LEU A 223 4.15 16.46 -29.52
CA LEU A 223 4.45 15.64 -30.72
C LEU A 223 3.55 14.41 -30.84
N ALA A 224 3.03 13.87 -29.74
CA ALA A 224 2.12 12.72 -29.75
C ALA A 224 0.73 13.03 -30.33
N GLY A 225 0.35 14.31 -30.42
CA GLY A 225 -0.86 14.76 -31.10
C GLY A 225 -1.37 16.11 -30.57
N PRO A 226 -2.08 16.89 -31.40
CA PRO A 226 -2.54 18.24 -31.04
C PRO A 226 -3.53 18.25 -29.86
N ASP A 227 -4.22 17.15 -29.62
CA ASP A 227 -5.21 16.96 -28.55
C ASP A 227 -4.64 16.27 -27.30
N ALA A 228 -3.38 15.80 -27.33
CA ALA A 228 -2.86 14.91 -26.29
C ALA A 228 -2.89 15.53 -24.88
N ALA A 229 -2.50 16.80 -24.76
CA ALA A 229 -2.57 17.53 -23.49
C ALA A 229 -4.01 17.77 -23.02
N GLN A 230 -4.96 17.96 -23.95
CA GLN A 230 -6.38 18.09 -23.61
C GLN A 230 -6.96 16.77 -23.10
N LEU A 231 -6.58 15.65 -23.72
CA LEU A 231 -7.00 14.32 -23.30
C LEU A 231 -6.48 13.96 -21.90
N VAL A 232 -5.25 14.33 -21.58
CA VAL A 232 -4.71 14.19 -20.21
C VAL A 232 -5.55 14.96 -19.19
N ARG A 233 -5.92 16.22 -19.50
CA ARG A 233 -6.80 17.04 -18.64
C ARG A 233 -8.19 16.44 -18.48
N ALA A 234 -8.85 16.09 -19.58
CA ALA A 234 -10.18 15.50 -19.57
C ALA A 234 -10.21 14.14 -18.83
N THR A 235 -9.14 13.35 -18.94
CA THR A 235 -8.98 12.11 -18.17
C THR A 235 -8.81 12.39 -16.68
N THR A 236 -8.09 13.46 -16.32
CA THR A 236 -7.96 13.89 -14.91
C THR A 236 -9.30 14.36 -14.34
N GLU A 237 -10.09 15.11 -15.11
CA GLU A 237 -11.44 15.52 -14.71
C GLU A 237 -12.36 14.31 -14.46
N ARG A 238 -12.26 13.29 -15.31
CA ARG A 238 -12.97 12.03 -15.11
C ARG A 238 -12.49 11.30 -13.84
N LEU A 239 -11.19 11.30 -13.60
CA LEU A 239 -10.57 10.70 -12.41
C LEU A 239 -11.04 11.39 -11.12
N LEU A 240 -11.20 12.70 -11.11
CA LEU A 240 -11.69 13.47 -9.96
C LEU A 240 -13.11 13.06 -9.53
N LYS A 241 -13.92 12.54 -10.46
CA LYS A 241 -15.26 11.98 -10.18
C LYS A 241 -15.22 10.62 -9.46
N CYS A 242 -14.04 9.98 -9.38
CA CYS A 242 -13.82 8.73 -8.66
C CYS A 242 -13.40 8.93 -7.19
N ARG A 243 -13.41 10.16 -6.68
CA ARG A 243 -13.14 10.43 -5.26
C ARG A 243 -14.33 9.98 -4.40
N PHE A 244 -14.02 9.43 -3.24
CA PHE A 244 -15.00 9.13 -2.20
C PHE A 244 -15.54 10.41 -1.56
N LYS A 245 -16.62 10.28 -0.78
CA LYS A 245 -17.15 11.39 0.03
C LYS A 245 -16.15 11.97 1.03
N SER A 246 -15.11 11.22 1.40
CA SER A 246 -14.01 11.72 2.24
C SER A 246 -13.07 12.68 1.52
N GLY A 247 -13.17 12.80 0.19
CA GLY A 247 -12.20 13.46 -0.68
C GLY A 247 -11.10 12.53 -1.17
N ASN A 248 -10.97 11.31 -0.62
CA ASN A 248 -9.91 10.39 -1.03
C ASN A 248 -10.14 9.79 -2.42
N LEU A 249 -9.07 9.55 -3.17
CA LEU A 249 -9.16 8.87 -4.47
C LEU A 249 -9.31 7.36 -4.29
N SER A 250 -10.22 6.74 -5.05
CA SER A 250 -10.35 5.28 -5.08
C SER A 250 -9.09 4.60 -5.63
N SER A 251 -8.80 3.38 -5.17
CA SER A 251 -7.63 2.62 -5.61
C SER A 251 -7.68 2.23 -7.09
N SER A 252 -8.89 1.90 -7.55
CA SER A 252 -9.21 1.39 -8.88
C SER A 252 -10.65 1.74 -9.22
N LEU A 253 -10.98 1.70 -10.51
CA LEU A 253 -12.34 1.92 -10.99
C LEU A 253 -13.30 0.90 -10.36
N GLY A 254 -14.40 1.38 -9.77
CA GLY A 254 -15.42 0.53 -9.12
C GLY A 254 -15.12 0.13 -7.68
N SER A 255 -13.91 0.38 -7.15
CA SER A 255 -13.61 0.10 -5.74
C SER A 255 -14.43 0.97 -4.80
N ARG A 256 -15.01 0.32 -3.77
CA ARG A 256 -15.87 0.94 -2.75
C ARG A 256 -15.16 1.11 -1.39
N GLN A 257 -13.89 0.72 -1.31
CA GLN A 257 -13.13 0.70 -0.06
C GLN A 257 -12.27 1.96 0.09
N ASP A 258 -12.75 2.92 0.87
CA ASP A 258 -12.04 4.17 1.17
C ASP A 258 -11.03 3.98 2.31
N ARG A 259 -9.93 3.26 2.04
CA ARG A 259 -8.94 2.88 3.06
C ARG A 259 -7.50 3.34 2.77
N LEU A 260 -7.11 3.43 1.49
CA LEU A 260 -5.72 3.66 1.10
C LEU A 260 -5.44 5.15 0.90
N VAL A 261 -4.52 5.70 1.68
CA VAL A 261 -4.01 7.08 1.55
C VAL A 261 -2.50 6.97 1.34
N HIS A 262 -2.13 6.49 0.16
CA HIS A 262 -0.76 6.15 -0.22
C HIS A 262 -0.39 6.81 -1.55
N TRP A 263 0.91 6.88 -1.86
CA TRP A 263 1.36 7.32 -3.19
C TRP A 263 0.88 6.34 -4.28
N CYS A 264 1.01 5.03 -4.04
CA CYS A 264 0.58 4.02 -4.99
C CYS A 264 -0.93 4.02 -5.23
N HIS A 265 -1.74 4.25 -4.19
CA HIS A 265 -3.20 4.25 -4.22
C HIS A 265 -3.76 5.28 -3.23
N GLY A 266 -4.49 6.27 -3.76
CA GLY A 266 -5.19 7.28 -2.95
C GLY A 266 -4.74 8.71 -3.24
N SER A 267 -5.07 9.59 -2.29
CA SER A 267 -4.89 11.04 -2.44
C SER A 267 -3.44 11.48 -2.59
N THR A 268 -2.48 10.77 -2.00
CA THR A 268 -1.06 11.16 -2.05
C THR A 268 -0.56 11.19 -3.49
N GLY A 269 -0.88 10.17 -4.30
CA GLY A 269 -0.55 10.18 -5.74
C GLY A 269 -1.35 11.23 -6.52
N LEU A 270 -2.60 11.49 -6.13
CA LEU A 270 -3.44 12.53 -6.73
C LEU A 270 -2.90 13.95 -6.52
N VAL A 271 -2.39 14.26 -5.32
CA VAL A 271 -1.75 15.57 -5.03
C VAL A 271 -0.67 15.87 -6.07
N MET A 272 0.19 14.90 -6.36
CA MET A 272 1.30 15.10 -7.30
C MET A 272 0.82 15.42 -8.73
N LEU A 273 -0.21 14.73 -9.21
CA LEU A 273 -0.84 15.01 -10.51
C LEU A 273 -1.46 16.42 -10.54
N LEU A 274 -2.24 16.76 -9.51
CA LEU A 274 -2.95 18.04 -9.45
C LEU A 274 -1.99 19.23 -9.31
N LEU A 275 -0.91 19.08 -8.55
CA LEU A 275 0.13 20.11 -8.48
C LEU A 275 0.79 20.34 -9.84
N ARG A 276 1.03 19.28 -10.63
CA ARG A 276 1.58 19.45 -11.98
C ARG A 276 0.61 20.18 -12.90
N LEU A 277 -0.67 19.85 -12.85
CA LEU A 277 -1.71 20.59 -13.60
C LEU A 277 -1.88 22.02 -13.10
N GLY A 278 -1.65 22.26 -11.80
CA GLY A 278 -1.59 23.55 -11.14
C GLY A 278 -0.49 24.50 -11.63
N THR A 279 0.33 24.09 -12.60
CA THR A 279 1.34 24.91 -13.28
C THR A 279 0.94 25.28 -14.72
N GLY A 280 -0.25 24.85 -15.17
CA GLY A 280 -0.76 25.06 -16.54
C GLY A 280 -2.09 25.83 -16.57
N PRO A 281 -2.92 25.62 -17.61
CA PRO A 281 -4.26 26.18 -17.65
C PRO A 281 -5.10 25.75 -16.44
N ASP A 282 -5.98 26.64 -15.97
CA ASP A 282 -6.84 26.44 -14.79
C ASP A 282 -6.06 26.11 -13.50
N ALA A 283 -4.84 26.65 -13.40
CA ALA A 283 -3.90 26.42 -12.31
C ALA A 283 -4.53 26.56 -10.92
N GLU A 284 -5.32 27.62 -10.70
CA GLU A 284 -5.96 27.90 -9.41
C GLU A 284 -6.95 26.79 -9.00
N GLY A 285 -7.74 26.29 -9.95
CA GLY A 285 -8.70 25.20 -9.72
C GLY A 285 -8.01 23.90 -9.34
N TYR A 286 -6.96 23.52 -10.07
CA TYR A 286 -6.18 22.32 -9.75
C TYR A 286 -5.39 22.46 -8.45
N LEU A 287 -4.87 23.65 -8.13
CA LEU A 287 -4.19 23.91 -6.87
C LEU A 287 -5.15 23.83 -5.68
N ALA A 288 -6.39 24.31 -5.81
CA ALA A 288 -7.42 24.13 -4.80
C ALA A 288 -7.74 22.64 -4.57
N LEU A 289 -7.92 21.87 -5.65
CA LEU A 289 -8.12 20.43 -5.58
C LEU A 289 -6.91 19.69 -4.96
N ALA A 290 -5.69 20.15 -5.25
CA ALA A 290 -4.47 19.60 -4.64
C ALA A 290 -4.46 19.83 -3.13
N LYS A 291 -4.87 21.03 -2.66
CA LYS A 291 -5.03 21.32 -1.23
C LYS A 291 -6.11 20.44 -0.59
N GLU A 292 -7.24 20.21 -1.25
CA GLU A 292 -8.27 19.27 -0.78
C GLU A 292 -7.72 17.85 -0.62
N ALA A 293 -6.99 17.34 -1.62
CA ALA A 293 -6.34 16.04 -1.53
C ALA A 293 -5.26 16.02 -0.43
N GLY A 294 -4.55 17.14 -0.26
CA GLY A 294 -3.60 17.37 0.84
C GLY A 294 -4.23 17.32 2.22
N GLU A 295 -5.46 17.79 2.38
CA GLU A 295 -6.22 17.66 3.64
C GLU A 295 -6.54 16.20 3.97
N VAL A 296 -6.81 15.37 2.96
CA VAL A 296 -6.97 13.91 3.16
C VAL A 296 -5.65 13.30 3.65
N VAL A 297 -4.53 13.66 3.00
CA VAL A 297 -3.18 13.20 3.40
C VAL A 297 -2.85 13.67 4.81
N TRP A 298 -3.15 14.91 5.18
CA TRP A 298 -2.94 15.42 6.53
C TRP A 298 -3.72 14.58 7.56
N ARG A 299 -5.03 14.38 7.36
CA ARG A 299 -5.88 13.71 8.34
C ARG A 299 -5.61 12.21 8.48
N ARG A 300 -5.23 11.54 7.40
CA ARG A 300 -5.19 10.06 7.30
C ARG A 300 -3.83 9.53 6.80
N GLY A 301 -2.81 10.37 6.69
CA GLY A 301 -1.51 9.98 6.14
C GLY A 301 -0.52 9.41 7.16
N LEU A 302 -0.84 9.46 8.46
CA LEU A 302 -0.08 8.79 9.52
C LEU A 302 -0.50 7.32 9.60
N LEU A 303 0.14 6.47 8.82
CA LEU A 303 -0.22 5.05 8.69
C LEU A 303 0.31 4.24 9.88
N SER A 304 -0.53 3.41 10.51
CA SER A 304 -0.17 2.61 11.70
C SER A 304 0.20 1.16 11.39
N THR A 305 -0.15 0.68 10.19
CA THR A 305 0.04 -0.72 9.78
C THR A 305 1.07 -0.87 8.65
N LYS A 306 1.84 0.18 8.36
CA LYS A 306 2.75 0.23 7.20
C LYS A 306 4.14 0.69 7.61
N GLY A 307 5.13 0.29 6.81
CA GLY A 307 6.53 0.67 7.01
C GLY A 307 6.83 2.13 6.74
N LEU A 308 8.11 2.50 6.86
CA LEU A 308 8.61 3.86 6.65
C LEU A 308 8.99 4.19 5.19
N GLY A 309 8.43 3.46 4.23
CA GLY A 309 8.73 3.64 2.81
C GLY A 309 8.05 4.83 2.14
N LEU A 310 8.48 5.12 0.90
CA LEU A 310 7.87 6.13 0.04
C LEU A 310 6.56 5.69 -0.64
N CYS A 311 6.37 4.38 -0.87
CA CYS A 311 5.22 3.90 -1.64
C CYS A 311 3.89 4.07 -0.89
N HIS A 312 3.89 3.67 0.39
CA HIS A 312 2.72 3.59 1.24
C HIS A 312 3.11 3.68 2.72
N GLY A 313 4.03 4.60 3.05
CA GLY A 313 4.46 4.92 4.41
C GLY A 313 4.24 6.40 4.74
N ILE A 314 4.44 6.75 6.01
CA ILE A 314 4.36 8.14 6.49
C ILE A 314 5.30 9.07 5.69
N PRO A 315 6.55 8.67 5.37
CA PRO A 315 7.44 9.50 4.55
C PRO A 315 6.92 9.83 3.15
N GLY A 316 6.34 8.86 2.44
CA GLY A 316 5.71 9.10 1.14
C GLY A 316 4.56 10.09 1.21
N ASN A 317 3.75 10.01 2.27
CA ASN A 317 2.68 10.96 2.51
C ASN A 317 3.19 12.36 2.89
N GLY A 318 4.27 12.43 3.67
CA GLY A 318 4.93 13.68 4.02
C GLY A 318 5.49 14.42 2.79
N TYR A 319 5.98 13.69 1.79
CA TYR A 319 6.41 14.28 0.52
C TYR A 319 5.30 15.04 -0.21
N ALA A 320 4.05 14.57 -0.18
CA ALA A 320 2.93 15.30 -0.77
C ALA A 320 2.67 16.63 -0.04
N LEU A 321 2.88 16.69 1.27
CA LEU A 321 2.76 17.91 2.07
C LEU A 321 3.91 18.88 1.77
N LEU A 322 5.15 18.40 1.63
CA LEU A 322 6.28 19.21 1.16
C LEU A 322 6.04 19.77 -0.26
N ALA A 323 5.46 18.96 -1.15
CA ALA A 323 5.13 19.38 -2.49
C ALA A 323 4.07 20.51 -2.50
N LEU A 324 3.05 20.40 -1.63
CA LEU A 324 2.06 21.46 -1.43
C LEU A 324 2.68 22.74 -0.89
N HIS A 325 3.59 22.64 0.09
CA HIS A 325 4.32 23.82 0.58
C HIS A 325 5.06 24.53 -0.55
N ARG A 326 5.82 23.79 -1.35
CA ARG A 326 6.59 24.36 -2.48
C ARG A 326 5.71 25.04 -3.49
N ALA A 327 4.60 24.42 -3.85
CA ALA A 327 3.68 24.96 -4.86
C ALA A 327 2.90 26.18 -4.38
N THR A 328 2.71 26.34 -3.06
CA THR A 328 1.82 27.37 -2.49
C THR A 328 2.56 28.47 -1.74
N GLY A 329 3.80 28.22 -1.31
CA GLY A 329 4.53 29.06 -0.34
C GLY A 329 3.93 29.05 1.07
N ASP A 330 2.83 28.32 1.31
CA ASP A 330 2.13 28.34 2.58
C ASP A 330 2.86 27.47 3.61
N SER A 331 3.31 28.13 4.69
CA SER A 331 4.06 27.52 5.78
C SER A 331 3.28 26.47 6.57
N LEU A 332 1.94 26.46 6.48
CA LEU A 332 1.12 25.42 7.07
C LEU A 332 1.51 24.03 6.56
N TRP A 333 1.72 23.89 5.26
CA TRP A 333 2.08 22.61 4.65
C TRP A 333 3.49 22.17 5.05
N LEU A 334 4.42 23.11 5.23
CA LEU A 334 5.75 22.82 5.76
C LEU A 334 5.67 22.31 7.20
N ARG A 335 4.93 23.01 8.08
CA ARG A 335 4.71 22.56 9.46
C ARG A 335 4.11 21.16 9.51
N ARG A 336 3.11 20.88 8.67
CA ARG A 336 2.50 19.55 8.56
C ARG A 336 3.48 18.48 8.10
N ALA A 337 4.33 18.79 7.11
CA ALA A 337 5.38 17.88 6.68
C ALA A 337 6.42 17.60 7.78
N LEU A 338 6.84 18.63 8.52
CA LEU A 338 7.75 18.47 9.67
C LEU A 338 7.13 17.59 10.77
N HIS A 339 5.84 17.74 11.03
CA HIS A 339 5.11 16.87 11.95
C HIS A 339 5.14 15.41 11.49
N PHE A 340 4.96 15.15 10.19
CA PHE A 340 5.08 13.79 9.63
C PHE A 340 6.52 13.26 9.74
N ALA A 341 7.52 14.10 9.48
CA ALA A 341 8.94 13.76 9.56
C ALA A 341 9.34 13.35 10.99
N VAL A 342 9.01 14.20 11.97
CA VAL A 342 9.26 13.95 13.39
C VAL A 342 8.47 12.75 13.91
N PHE A 343 7.21 12.60 13.49
CA PHE A 343 6.40 11.44 13.89
C PHE A 343 7.02 10.14 13.38
N ALA A 344 7.43 10.10 12.10
CA ALA A 344 8.11 8.94 11.51
C ALA A 344 9.44 8.62 12.23
N ALA A 345 10.23 9.64 12.59
CA ALA A 345 11.47 9.47 13.33
C ALA A 345 11.24 8.88 14.74
N LYS A 346 10.25 9.40 15.47
CA LYS A 346 9.92 8.90 16.82
C LYS A 346 9.45 7.45 16.85
N HIS A 347 8.76 7.01 15.80
CA HIS A 347 8.19 5.65 15.71
C HIS A 347 9.04 4.74 14.81
N GLU A 348 10.30 5.07 14.56
CA GLU A 348 11.15 4.32 13.65
C GLU A 348 11.27 2.84 14.05
N SER A 349 11.53 2.58 15.33
CA SER A 349 11.68 1.22 15.86
C SER A 349 10.44 0.35 15.69
N ASP A 350 9.26 0.97 15.69
CA ASP A 350 7.98 0.28 15.62
C ASP A 350 7.53 0.09 14.17
N LEU A 351 7.80 1.06 13.31
CA LEU A 351 7.31 1.09 11.93
C LEU A 351 8.28 0.44 10.94
N ALA A 352 9.59 0.62 11.10
CA ALA A 352 10.57 0.05 10.17
C ALA A 352 10.46 -1.48 10.00
N PRO A 353 10.22 -2.29 11.06
CA PRO A 353 10.09 -3.73 10.94
C PRO A 353 8.80 -4.21 10.24
N LEU A 354 7.82 -3.33 10.03
CA LEU A 354 6.55 -3.67 9.37
C LEU A 354 6.69 -3.82 7.84
N ALA A 355 7.79 -3.31 7.27
CA ALA A 355 8.06 -3.43 5.84
C ALA A 355 8.62 -4.82 5.50
N ASP A 356 8.23 -5.38 4.36
CA ASP A 356 8.82 -6.62 3.85
C ASP A 356 10.32 -6.44 3.55
N ARG A 357 10.69 -5.24 3.08
CA ARG A 357 12.09 -4.81 2.87
C ARG A 357 12.42 -3.57 3.72
N PRO A 358 12.75 -3.72 5.01
CA PRO A 358 12.94 -2.61 5.97
C PRO A 358 14.01 -1.58 5.61
N LEU A 359 14.97 -1.94 4.76
CA LEU A 359 16.08 -1.06 4.35
C LEU A 359 15.87 -0.47 2.95
N SER A 360 14.79 -0.82 2.26
CA SER A 360 14.54 -0.38 0.90
C SER A 360 14.07 1.06 0.79
N LEU A 361 14.10 1.61 -0.43
CA LEU A 361 13.66 2.97 -0.71
C LEU A 361 12.13 3.11 -0.66
N PHE A 362 11.39 2.18 -1.29
CA PHE A 362 9.94 2.33 -1.42
C PHE A 362 9.14 1.71 -0.27
N GLU A 363 9.72 0.84 0.56
CA GLU A 363 9.04 0.23 1.71
C GLU A 363 9.69 0.59 3.06
N GLY A 364 10.97 0.98 3.08
CA GLY A 364 11.76 1.04 4.29
C GLY A 364 12.55 2.33 4.53
N LEU A 365 13.59 2.20 5.36
CA LEU A 365 14.38 3.30 5.93
C LEU A 365 15.12 4.16 4.89
N ALA A 366 15.52 3.63 3.74
CA ALA A 366 16.14 4.47 2.71
C ALA A 366 15.15 5.53 2.18
N GLY A 367 13.85 5.21 2.15
CA GLY A 367 12.79 6.16 1.83
C GLY A 367 12.61 7.23 2.90
N ALA A 368 12.56 6.80 4.16
CA ALA A 368 12.49 7.70 5.32
C ALA A 368 13.67 8.68 5.36
N LEU A 369 14.88 8.16 5.13
CA LEU A 369 16.12 8.93 5.04
C LEU A 369 16.02 10.05 3.99
N CYS A 370 15.51 9.73 2.79
CA CYS A 370 15.30 10.75 1.75
C CYS A 370 14.30 11.81 2.20
N PHE A 371 13.19 11.42 2.83
CA PHE A 371 12.18 12.37 3.29
C PHE A 371 12.70 13.29 4.40
N TRP A 372 13.38 12.75 5.40
CA TRP A 372 13.96 13.54 6.50
C TRP A 372 15.00 14.53 6.00
N ALA A 373 15.89 14.09 5.10
CA ALA A 373 16.87 14.95 4.45
C ALA A 373 16.23 16.13 3.72
N GLU A 374 15.16 15.86 2.98
CA GLU A 374 14.46 16.89 2.22
C GLU A 374 13.65 17.84 3.14
N ALA A 375 13.01 17.31 4.19
CA ALA A 375 12.30 18.11 5.19
C ALA A 375 13.25 19.06 5.92
N LEU A 376 14.42 18.55 6.35
CA LEU A 376 15.49 19.33 6.96
C LEU A 376 15.99 20.43 6.02
N ARG A 377 16.35 20.07 4.78
CA ARG A 377 16.86 21.04 3.79
C ARG A 377 15.87 22.18 3.52
N VAL A 378 14.57 21.86 3.37
CA VAL A 378 13.52 22.87 3.14
C VAL A 378 13.33 23.77 4.35
N ALA A 379 13.31 23.20 5.56
CA ALA A 379 13.08 23.96 6.78
C ALA A 379 14.27 24.84 7.18
N SER A 380 15.50 24.38 6.99
CA SER A 380 16.72 25.12 7.36
C SER A 380 17.13 26.21 6.34
N GLY A 381 16.42 26.34 5.22
CA GLY A 381 16.69 27.38 4.21
C GLY A 381 18.04 27.28 3.50
N GLN A 382 18.78 26.18 3.64
CA GLN A 382 20.09 26.00 3.00
C GLN A 382 19.94 25.81 1.48
N ALA A 383 20.30 26.85 0.72
CA ALA A 383 20.60 26.76 -0.70
C ALA A 383 22.01 26.16 -0.88
N GLY A 384 22.15 25.13 -1.71
CA GLY A 384 23.42 24.44 -1.92
C GLY A 384 24.54 25.35 -2.45
N THR A 385 25.73 25.23 -1.88
CA THR A 385 26.96 25.93 -2.31
C THR A 385 27.59 25.28 -3.55
N SER A 386 28.13 26.10 -4.46
CA SER A 386 29.09 25.67 -5.49
C SER A 386 30.40 26.47 -5.33
N PRO A 387 31.59 25.91 -5.62
CA PRO A 387 32.88 26.56 -5.41
C PRO A 387 33.34 27.40 -6.62
N GLY A 388 33.86 28.63 -6.38
CA GLY A 388 34.81 29.28 -7.30
C GLY A 388 34.75 30.80 -7.54
N SER A 389 35.53 31.56 -6.74
CA SER A 389 36.33 32.78 -7.05
C SER A 389 35.74 34.20 -7.18
N GLY A 390 36.28 35.13 -6.34
CA GLY A 390 36.62 36.52 -6.70
C GLY A 390 35.97 37.68 -5.91
N SER A 391 36.73 38.41 -5.09
CA SER A 391 36.36 39.60 -4.27
C SER A 391 36.88 40.93 -4.87
N PRO A 392 36.76 42.13 -4.24
CA PRO A 392 35.67 42.77 -3.46
C PRO A 392 35.32 44.22 -3.92
N GLY A 393 34.13 44.75 -3.62
CA GLY A 393 33.84 46.20 -3.81
C GLY A 393 32.39 46.69 -3.67
N GLU A 394 31.83 46.59 -2.46
CA GLU A 394 30.78 47.42 -1.81
C GLU A 394 29.44 47.81 -2.51
N SER A 395 28.41 47.09 -2.06
CA SER A 395 27.18 47.60 -1.42
C SER A 395 25.96 47.97 -2.28
N SER A 396 25.24 46.93 -2.71
CA SER A 396 23.80 46.70 -2.42
C SER A 396 23.39 45.35 -3.05
N ASP A 397 24.23 44.37 -2.77
CA ASP A 397 24.48 43.17 -3.58
C ASP A 397 23.77 41.91 -3.06
N GLU A 398 22.64 42.08 -2.36
CA GLU A 398 21.85 40.95 -1.83
C GLU A 398 20.72 40.48 -2.76
N PHE A 399 20.66 41.03 -3.98
CA PHE A 399 19.66 40.70 -5.01
C PHE A 399 20.21 39.97 -6.25
N SER A 400 21.51 39.66 -6.31
CA SER A 400 22.14 39.01 -7.48
C SER A 400 22.46 37.53 -7.26
N LEU A 401 23.01 37.13 -6.12
CA LEU A 401 23.35 35.71 -5.88
C LEU A 401 22.13 34.84 -5.52
N LEU A 402 21.13 35.42 -4.83
CA LEU A 402 19.86 34.74 -4.55
C LEU A 402 19.04 34.57 -5.85
N LYS A 403 19.20 35.48 -6.81
CA LYS A 403 18.59 35.42 -8.15
C LYS A 403 19.21 34.34 -9.03
N ASP A 404 20.50 34.09 -8.96
CA ASP A 404 21.17 33.06 -9.76
C ASP A 404 21.00 31.64 -9.18
N ALA A 405 20.94 31.52 -7.84
CA ALA A 405 20.61 30.27 -7.16
C ALA A 405 19.11 29.90 -7.28
N LEU A 406 18.21 30.89 -7.23
CA LEU A 406 16.78 30.68 -7.54
C LEU A 406 16.55 30.48 -9.04
N LEU A 407 17.34 31.05 -9.97
CA LEU A 407 17.23 30.77 -11.41
C LEU A 407 17.65 29.34 -11.78
N GLN A 408 18.51 28.66 -11.03
CA GLN A 408 18.89 27.27 -11.35
C GLN A 408 17.88 26.23 -10.85
N LEU A 409 17.18 26.50 -9.75
CA LEU A 409 16.11 25.65 -9.23
C LEU A 409 14.73 26.02 -9.81
N LEU A 410 14.51 27.30 -10.13
CA LEU A 410 13.35 27.76 -10.91
C LEU A 410 13.54 27.61 -12.43
N ARG A 411 14.71 27.42 -13.06
CA ARG A 411 14.71 27.05 -14.51
C ARG A 411 14.30 25.59 -14.75
N VAL A 412 14.51 24.73 -13.76
CA VAL A 412 14.02 23.34 -13.80
C VAL A 412 12.52 23.27 -13.45
N ALA A 413 11.98 24.22 -12.69
CA ALA A 413 10.57 24.25 -12.28
C ALA A 413 9.69 25.35 -12.95
N ALA A 414 10.29 26.37 -13.57
CA ALA A 414 9.68 27.59 -14.07
C ALA A 414 10.15 28.07 -15.46
N ASP A 415 10.96 27.31 -16.23
CA ASP A 415 10.84 27.38 -17.71
C ASP A 415 9.51 26.77 -18.22
N ALA A 416 8.69 26.28 -17.28
CA ALA A 416 7.25 26.09 -17.42
C ALA A 416 6.41 27.35 -17.12
N GLU A 417 6.96 28.44 -16.56
CA GLU A 417 6.17 29.53 -15.94
C GLU A 417 6.10 30.84 -16.74
N LYS A 418 7.00 31.11 -17.72
CA LYS A 418 6.97 32.38 -18.50
C LYS A 418 6.02 32.44 -19.70
N LEU A 419 5.24 31.41 -19.98
CA LEU A 419 4.29 31.38 -21.09
C LEU A 419 2.81 31.68 -20.71
N VAL A 420 2.48 31.94 -19.42
CA VAL A 420 1.06 32.00 -18.96
C VAL A 420 0.63 33.27 -18.17
N PHE A 421 1.22 34.44 -18.45
CA PHE A 421 0.61 35.79 -18.28
C PHE A 421 0.56 36.45 -16.89
N GLY A 422 0.51 37.79 -16.90
CA GLY A 422 0.49 38.65 -15.71
C GLY A 422 -0.74 39.54 -15.55
N VAL A 423 -0.90 39.99 -14.29
CA VAL A 423 -1.50 41.24 -13.77
C VAL A 423 -3.00 41.27 -13.36
N ALA A 424 -3.18 41.43 -12.04
CA ALA A 424 -4.10 42.34 -11.29
C ALA A 424 -5.49 41.92 -10.72
N THR A 425 -5.54 42.03 -9.37
CA THR A 425 -6.51 42.74 -8.49
C THR A 425 -7.84 42.11 -7.99
N VAL A 426 -7.82 41.71 -6.70
CA VAL A 426 -8.57 42.24 -5.51
C VAL A 426 -10.14 42.12 -5.42
N PRO A 427 -10.71 41.88 -4.20
CA PRO A 427 -11.96 41.16 -3.84
C PRO A 427 -13.11 42.13 -3.41
N PRO A 428 -14.14 41.87 -2.52
CA PRO A 428 -14.54 40.69 -1.69
C PRO A 428 -16.08 40.45 -1.49
N ASP A 429 -16.41 39.66 -0.44
CA ASP A 429 -17.61 39.61 0.47
C ASP A 429 -18.65 38.50 0.26
N ARG A 430 -19.41 37.95 1.24
CA ARG A 430 -19.37 37.79 2.73
C ARG A 430 -20.60 36.94 3.15
N GLY A 431 -20.51 36.22 4.28
CA GLY A 431 -21.61 35.87 5.21
C GLY A 431 -22.39 34.56 4.98
N GLN A 432 -23.01 33.87 5.97
CA GLN A 432 -23.08 33.93 7.44
C GLN A 432 -23.96 32.75 7.98
N GLY A 433 -23.76 32.32 9.24
CA GLY A 433 -24.76 31.70 10.16
C GLY A 433 -24.86 30.16 10.21
N GLN A 434 -24.54 29.39 11.28
CA GLN A 434 -24.93 29.31 12.72
C GLN A 434 -26.21 28.49 13.04
N GLY A 435 -26.12 27.56 14.01
CA GLY A 435 -27.26 27.16 14.87
C GLY A 435 -27.34 25.72 15.45
N MET A 436 -26.71 25.49 16.61
CA MET A 436 -27.20 24.78 17.85
C MET A 436 -27.73 23.32 17.78
N ALA A 437 -27.25 22.31 18.54
CA ALA A 437 -26.94 22.14 19.97
C ALA A 437 -28.14 22.21 20.95
N SER A 438 -28.37 21.07 21.61
CA SER A 438 -28.98 20.87 22.93
C SER A 438 -30.49 21.11 23.13
N GLN A 439 -31.20 19.99 23.32
CA GLN A 439 -32.04 19.70 24.49
C GLN A 439 -32.21 18.16 24.51
N ALA A 440 -31.45 17.38 25.27
CA ALA A 440 -31.44 17.28 26.74
C ALA A 440 -32.73 16.65 27.30
N LEU A 441 -32.54 15.45 27.84
CA LEU A 441 -33.13 14.94 29.08
C LEU A 441 -34.65 14.71 29.16
N ALA A 442 -34.99 13.42 29.21
CA ALA A 442 -35.71 12.82 30.34
C ALA A 442 -35.46 11.30 30.26
N MET A 443 -34.47 10.69 30.94
CA MET A 443 -34.28 10.49 32.39
C MET A 443 -35.42 9.77 33.11
N CYS A 444 -34.97 8.93 34.05
CA CYS A 444 -35.68 8.34 35.19
C CYS A 444 -36.42 7.03 34.87
N ILE A 445 -35.74 5.86 34.92
CA ILE A 445 -35.19 5.15 36.12
C ILE A 445 -36.37 4.62 37.00
N PRO A 446 -36.11 3.89 38.09
CA PRO A 446 -35.94 2.45 38.33
C PRO A 446 -37.16 1.81 39.04
N SER A 447 -37.30 0.47 39.07
CA SER A 447 -37.91 -0.21 40.25
C SER A 447 -37.80 -1.74 40.32
N CYS A 448 -37.21 -2.44 39.35
CA CYS A 448 -37.28 -3.92 39.34
C CYS A 448 -35.91 -4.58 39.26
N LEU A 449 -35.05 -4.25 40.23
CA LEU A 449 -34.18 -5.25 40.83
C LEU A 449 -34.49 -5.30 42.32
N SER A 450 -35.66 -5.81 42.68
CA SER A 450 -35.90 -6.35 44.02
C SER A 450 -37.23 -7.09 44.01
N ASP A 451 -37.18 -8.37 44.33
CA ASP A 451 -38.32 -9.24 44.54
C ASP A 451 -39.20 -9.56 43.34
N THR A 452 -38.86 -10.64 42.63
CA THR A 452 -39.72 -11.83 42.67
C THR A 452 -39.05 -12.99 41.94
N ARG A 453 -39.31 -14.19 42.46
CA ARG A 453 -38.94 -15.48 41.93
C ARG A 453 -39.47 -15.62 40.50
N LEU A 454 -38.59 -15.78 39.52
CA LEU A 454 -38.92 -16.45 38.26
C LEU A 454 -38.11 -17.74 38.20
N HIS A 455 -38.57 -18.71 38.99
CA HIS A 455 -38.48 -20.09 38.58
C HIS A 455 -39.42 -20.29 37.38
N GLY A 456 -38.89 -20.78 36.27
CA GLY A 456 -39.65 -21.66 35.38
C GLY A 456 -40.49 -21.03 34.28
N ASP A 457 -40.05 -19.94 33.64
CA ASP A 457 -40.64 -19.54 32.33
C ASP A 457 -39.61 -19.64 31.20
N PRO A 458 -39.70 -20.67 30.33
CA PRO A 458 -38.83 -20.84 29.17
C PRO A 458 -38.88 -19.69 28.17
N ASP A 459 -39.98 -18.93 28.09
CA ASP A 459 -40.18 -17.93 27.03
C ASP A 459 -39.47 -16.60 27.35
N ALA A 460 -39.34 -16.22 28.63
CA ALA A 460 -38.51 -15.08 29.05
C ALA A 460 -37.01 -15.33 28.82
N MET A 461 -36.56 -16.57 28.99
CA MET A 461 -35.20 -17.00 28.63
C MET A 461 -35.02 -17.11 27.12
N HIS A 462 -36.07 -17.41 26.36
CA HIS A 462 -36.02 -17.45 24.90
C HIS A 462 -35.89 -16.05 24.28
N GLU A 463 -36.56 -15.03 24.82
CA GLU A 463 -36.40 -13.63 24.39
C GLU A 463 -35.02 -13.05 24.76
N LEU A 464 -34.51 -13.32 25.97
CA LEU A 464 -33.12 -12.98 26.34
C LEU A 464 -32.09 -13.72 25.46
N SER A 465 -32.34 -14.97 25.10
CA SER A 465 -31.50 -15.75 24.19
C SER A 465 -31.59 -15.27 22.75
N ARG A 466 -32.73 -14.71 22.34
CA ARG A 466 -32.94 -14.12 21.01
C ARG A 466 -32.24 -12.76 20.86
N LEU A 467 -32.23 -11.95 21.92
CA LEU A 467 -31.37 -10.75 22.03
C LEU A 467 -29.88 -11.10 22.13
N ALA A 468 -29.53 -12.29 22.61
CA ALA A 468 -28.16 -12.78 22.75
C ALA A 468 -27.55 -13.42 21.49
N TYR A 469 -28.18 -13.30 20.31
CA TYR A 469 -27.59 -13.76 19.03
C TYR A 469 -26.59 -12.77 18.40
N SER A 470 -25.99 -11.90 19.20
CA SER A 470 -24.81 -11.10 18.82
C SER A 470 -23.58 -11.64 19.57
N ARG A 471 -22.64 -12.22 18.81
CA ARG A 471 -21.41 -12.83 19.32
C ARG A 471 -20.61 -11.83 20.15
N GLY A 472 -20.61 -12.01 21.47
CA GLY A 472 -19.76 -11.27 22.42
C GLY A 472 -20.17 -11.47 23.88
N ALA A 473 -21.46 -11.66 24.16
CA ALA A 473 -21.95 -11.68 25.53
C ALA A 473 -21.64 -12.96 26.32
N VAL A 474 -21.59 -14.15 25.69
CA VAL A 474 -21.39 -15.43 26.43
C VAL A 474 -20.02 -15.49 27.12
N VAL A 475 -18.95 -15.01 26.48
CA VAL A 475 -17.61 -14.98 27.09
C VAL A 475 -17.53 -13.95 28.23
N ILE A 476 -18.30 -12.87 28.13
CA ILE A 476 -18.37 -11.82 29.15
C ILE A 476 -19.23 -12.27 30.33
N ILE A 477 -20.36 -12.94 30.07
CA ILE A 477 -21.26 -13.49 31.08
C ILE A 477 -20.61 -14.66 31.82
N VAL A 478 -19.94 -15.57 31.12
CA VAL A 478 -19.19 -16.68 31.75
C VAL A 478 -18.02 -16.14 32.59
N ARG A 479 -17.32 -15.09 32.13
CA ARG A 479 -16.26 -14.44 32.92
C ARG A 479 -16.80 -13.61 34.08
N ALA A 480 -17.96 -12.98 33.93
CA ALA A 480 -18.63 -12.23 34.99
C ALA A 480 -19.16 -13.18 36.08
N LEU A 481 -19.74 -14.33 35.69
CA LEU A 481 -20.23 -15.33 36.63
C LEU A 481 -19.09 -16.03 37.38
N ASN A 482 -17.96 -16.30 36.71
CA ASN A 482 -16.76 -16.85 37.35
C ASN A 482 -16.07 -15.84 38.29
N TRP A 483 -16.31 -14.54 38.06
CA TRP A 483 -15.80 -13.45 38.90
C TRP A 483 -16.73 -13.12 40.08
N LEU A 484 -18.05 -13.35 39.95
CA LEU A 484 -19.07 -12.99 40.95
C LEU A 484 -19.31 -14.06 42.04
N CYS A 485 -19.02 -15.34 41.79
CA CYS A 485 -19.14 -16.41 42.80
C CYS A 485 -17.98 -17.42 42.74
N PRO A 486 -16.84 -17.15 43.40
CA PRO A 486 -15.82 -18.17 43.63
C PRO A 486 -16.29 -19.07 44.78
N GLY A 487 -17.19 -20.00 44.44
CA GLY A 487 -17.79 -20.96 45.35
C GLY A 487 -17.82 -22.38 44.75
N PRO A 488 -18.51 -23.35 45.38
CA PRO A 488 -18.28 -24.79 45.24
C PRO A 488 -18.71 -25.41 43.89
N LEU A 489 -18.91 -24.59 42.85
CA LEU A 489 -19.09 -25.03 41.46
C LEU A 489 -17.76 -25.22 40.72
N GLY A 490 -16.63 -24.77 41.28
CA GLY A 490 -15.29 -24.96 40.72
C GLY A 490 -14.99 -26.40 40.30
N PRO A 491 -15.26 -27.43 41.13
CA PRO A 491 -14.97 -28.82 40.75
C PRO A 491 -15.85 -29.34 39.61
N ALA A 492 -17.13 -28.93 39.53
CA ALA A 492 -18.03 -29.35 38.45
C ALA A 492 -17.71 -28.63 37.12
N LEU A 493 -17.26 -27.38 37.20
CA LEU A 493 -16.85 -26.59 36.04
C LEU A 493 -15.45 -27.02 35.55
N ASP A 494 -14.54 -27.35 36.46
CA ASP A 494 -13.22 -27.91 36.12
C ASP A 494 -13.37 -29.33 35.55
N GLN A 495 -14.31 -30.14 36.07
CA GLN A 495 -14.69 -31.44 35.49
C GLN A 495 -15.25 -31.26 34.07
N TRP A 496 -16.14 -30.29 33.84
CA TRP A 496 -16.70 -30.02 32.51
C TRP A 496 -15.66 -29.45 31.53
N ILE A 497 -14.74 -28.59 31.98
CA ILE A 497 -13.61 -28.09 31.18
C ILE A 497 -12.59 -29.20 30.90
N LYS A 498 -12.42 -30.15 31.82
CA LYS A 498 -11.54 -31.31 31.66
C LYS A 498 -12.15 -32.33 30.69
N GLU A 499 -13.45 -32.60 30.78
CA GLU A 499 -14.22 -33.43 29.83
C GLU A 499 -14.25 -32.80 28.43
N ALA A 500 -14.46 -31.48 28.32
CA ALA A 500 -14.38 -30.76 27.05
C ALA A 500 -12.95 -30.73 26.45
N LYS A 501 -11.91 -30.71 27.29
CA LYS A 501 -10.50 -30.82 26.86
C LYS A 501 -10.11 -32.25 26.48
N GLU A 502 -10.68 -33.25 27.16
CA GLU A 502 -10.49 -34.67 26.85
C GLU A 502 -11.21 -35.04 25.54
N GLU A 503 -12.41 -34.53 25.27
CA GLU A 503 -13.10 -34.61 23.96
C GLU A 503 -12.28 -33.95 22.84
N LEU A 504 -11.72 -32.75 23.08
CA LEU A 504 -10.84 -32.05 22.13
C LEU A 504 -9.48 -32.72 21.91
N SER A 505 -9.01 -33.54 22.86
CA SER A 505 -7.76 -34.30 22.74
C SER A 505 -7.94 -35.71 22.17
N ALA A 506 -9.15 -36.27 22.30
CA ALA A 506 -9.54 -37.54 21.67
C ALA A 506 -9.76 -37.38 20.16
N GLU A 507 -10.06 -36.18 19.66
CA GLU A 507 -10.08 -35.88 18.21
C GLU A 507 -8.69 -35.57 17.62
N ALA A 508 -7.64 -35.52 18.43
CA ALA A 508 -6.26 -35.23 18.00
C ALA A 508 -5.33 -36.45 17.98
N ALA A 509 -5.87 -37.65 18.21
CA ALA A 509 -5.11 -38.90 18.23
C ALA A 509 -5.78 -39.99 17.39
N GLU A 510 -6.11 -39.71 16.13
CA GLU A 510 -6.23 -40.73 15.08
C GLU A 510 -5.91 -40.08 13.72
N GLY A 511 -4.86 -40.56 13.05
CA GLY A 511 -4.57 -40.25 11.65
C GLY A 511 -3.50 -39.19 11.37
N ALA A 512 -2.28 -39.37 11.90
CA ALA A 512 -1.09 -38.78 11.28
C ALA A 512 -0.42 -39.85 10.39
N ASP A 513 -1.02 -40.07 9.23
CA ASP A 513 -0.30 -40.47 8.03
C ASP A 513 -0.73 -39.47 6.95
N ASP A 514 0.27 -38.87 6.30
CA ASP A 514 0.14 -37.96 5.17
C ASP A 514 -0.65 -38.65 4.05
N PRO A 515 -1.90 -38.25 3.74
CA PRO A 515 -2.56 -38.75 2.56
C PRO A 515 -2.17 -37.84 1.41
N ASP A 516 -1.27 -38.34 0.58
CA ASP A 516 -1.18 -38.00 -0.83
C ASP A 516 -2.62 -37.82 -1.35
N VAL A 517 -3.03 -36.58 -1.64
CA VAL A 517 -4.43 -36.30 -2.01
C VAL A 517 -4.68 -36.97 -3.36
N PRO A 518 -5.60 -37.95 -3.45
CA PRO A 518 -5.89 -38.62 -4.70
C PRO A 518 -6.57 -37.64 -5.65
N GLU A 519 -6.23 -37.77 -6.95
CA GLU A 519 -6.95 -37.13 -8.03
C GLU A 519 -8.46 -37.38 -7.87
N ALA A 520 -9.22 -36.35 -7.49
CA ALA A 520 -10.66 -36.43 -7.42
C ALA A 520 -11.22 -36.61 -8.84
N ASN A 521 -11.54 -37.86 -9.16
CA ASN A 521 -12.31 -38.26 -10.32
C ASN A 521 -13.75 -37.75 -10.14
N VAL A 522 -14.02 -36.53 -10.60
CA VAL A 522 -15.37 -35.96 -10.66
C VAL A 522 -15.86 -36.10 -12.09
N GLY A 523 -16.77 -37.05 -12.29
CA GLY A 523 -17.81 -37.07 -13.33
C GLY A 523 -17.35 -36.92 -14.78
N GLY A 524 -17.30 -38.05 -15.50
CA GLY A 524 -17.17 -38.05 -16.95
C GLY A 524 -18.45 -37.54 -17.61
N ASP A 525 -18.30 -36.51 -18.44
CA ASP A 525 -19.28 -36.13 -19.46
C ASP A 525 -18.73 -36.52 -20.84
N ALA A 526 -19.63 -37.10 -21.63
CA ALA A 526 -19.36 -37.89 -22.83
C ALA A 526 -18.57 -37.14 -23.92
N GLU A 527 -17.55 -37.84 -24.44
CA GLU A 527 -16.75 -37.43 -25.60
C GLU A 527 -17.60 -37.36 -26.88
N SER A 528 -17.72 -36.17 -27.47
CA SER A 528 -18.06 -36.03 -28.90
C SER A 528 -16.78 -35.85 -29.71
N LYS A 529 -16.50 -36.80 -30.61
CA LYS A 529 -15.33 -36.81 -31.51
C LYS A 529 -15.46 -35.78 -32.64
N SER A 530 -14.48 -34.88 -32.79
CA SER A 530 -14.21 -34.18 -34.08
C SER A 530 -12.77 -33.66 -34.23
N SER A 531 -12.12 -34.10 -35.32
CA SER A 531 -10.89 -33.65 -36.02
C SER A 531 -9.51 -33.49 -35.29
N ASN A 532 -8.43 -33.81 -36.01
CA ASN A 532 -7.42 -34.79 -35.58
C ASN A 532 -5.98 -34.24 -35.35
N ALA A 533 -5.82 -33.00 -34.87
CA ALA A 533 -4.49 -32.40 -34.60
C ALA A 533 -4.30 -31.84 -33.18
N GLY A 534 -5.28 -31.09 -32.63
CA GLY A 534 -5.18 -30.48 -31.29
C GLY A 534 -5.22 -31.49 -30.13
N ILE A 535 -5.92 -32.61 -30.31
CA ILE A 535 -6.04 -33.69 -29.31
C ILE A 535 -4.68 -34.33 -29.01
N LYS A 536 -3.84 -34.54 -30.03
CA LYS A 536 -2.53 -35.18 -29.89
C LYS A 536 -1.53 -34.36 -29.08
N GLU A 537 -1.71 -33.04 -28.98
CA GLU A 537 -0.81 -32.15 -28.25
C GLU A 537 -1.25 -31.97 -26.78
N ASP A 538 -2.57 -31.99 -26.51
CA ASP A 538 -3.13 -32.03 -25.16
C ASP A 538 -2.82 -33.37 -24.45
N ASP A 539 -2.89 -34.50 -25.15
CA ASP A 539 -2.55 -35.81 -24.57
C ASP A 539 -1.07 -35.91 -24.20
N LYS A 540 -0.18 -35.33 -25.03
CA LYS A 540 1.26 -35.22 -24.70
C LYS A 540 1.50 -34.33 -23.48
N ALA A 541 0.76 -33.22 -23.36
CA ALA A 541 0.87 -32.33 -22.22
C ALA A 541 0.40 -33.01 -20.92
N LYS A 542 -0.70 -33.78 -20.98
CA LYS A 542 -1.18 -34.60 -19.85
C LYS A 542 -0.19 -35.70 -19.47
N GLU A 543 0.45 -36.34 -20.45
CA GLU A 543 1.50 -37.34 -20.20
C GLU A 543 2.72 -36.71 -19.53
N ALA A 544 3.20 -35.57 -20.05
CA ALA A 544 4.29 -34.81 -19.46
C ALA A 544 3.96 -34.38 -18.01
N TYR A 545 2.73 -33.92 -17.77
CA TYR A 545 2.27 -33.58 -16.43
C TYR A 545 2.23 -34.80 -15.49
N ARG A 546 1.73 -35.95 -15.96
CA ARG A 546 1.69 -37.21 -15.18
C ARG A 546 3.07 -37.76 -14.86
N THR A 547 4.04 -37.57 -15.76
CA THR A 547 5.44 -38.01 -15.58
C THR A 547 6.29 -37.00 -14.81
N GLY A 548 5.73 -35.87 -14.38
CA GLY A 548 6.43 -34.84 -13.59
C GLY A 548 7.26 -33.87 -14.42
N ASP A 549 7.26 -33.98 -15.76
CA ASP A 549 7.87 -32.99 -16.66
C ASP A 549 6.93 -31.79 -16.85
N TYR A 550 6.80 -31.00 -15.79
CA TYR A 550 5.93 -29.83 -15.74
C TYR A 550 6.34 -28.76 -16.77
N ALA A 551 7.63 -28.62 -17.09
CA ALA A 551 8.11 -27.67 -18.08
C ALA A 551 7.65 -28.06 -19.50
N ALA A 552 7.74 -29.34 -19.87
CA ALA A 552 7.21 -29.82 -21.14
C ALA A 552 5.67 -29.70 -21.20
N ALA A 553 4.98 -29.96 -20.08
CA ALA A 553 3.54 -29.78 -19.98
C ALA A 553 3.10 -28.32 -20.20
N VAL A 554 3.78 -27.35 -19.55
CA VAL A 554 3.54 -25.91 -19.77
C VAL A 554 3.76 -25.55 -21.23
N LYS A 555 4.88 -25.99 -21.83
CA LYS A 555 5.20 -25.68 -23.22
C LYS A 555 4.13 -26.21 -24.19
N ALA A 556 3.69 -27.44 -23.99
CA ALA A 556 2.68 -28.07 -24.84
C ALA A 556 1.29 -27.41 -24.66
N TRP A 557 0.82 -27.20 -23.43
CA TRP A 557 -0.46 -26.53 -23.20
C TRP A 557 -0.46 -25.07 -23.63
N THR A 558 0.65 -24.34 -23.49
CA THR A 558 0.77 -22.95 -23.96
C THR A 558 0.69 -22.87 -25.49
N ARG A 559 1.29 -23.84 -26.20
CA ARG A 559 1.19 -23.93 -27.66
C ARG A 559 -0.22 -24.26 -28.13
N SER A 560 -0.88 -25.21 -27.47
CA SER A 560 -2.29 -25.53 -27.73
C SER A 560 -3.19 -24.32 -27.46
N LEU A 561 -2.95 -23.60 -26.36
CA LEU A 561 -3.70 -22.39 -26.01
C LEU A 561 -3.50 -21.27 -27.04
N SER A 562 -2.28 -21.12 -27.56
CA SER A 562 -1.99 -20.13 -28.61
C SER A 562 -2.78 -20.41 -29.89
N SER A 563 -2.92 -21.69 -30.25
CA SER A 563 -3.72 -22.12 -31.41
C SER A 563 -5.21 -21.86 -31.19
N VAL A 564 -5.73 -22.20 -30.00
CA VAL A 564 -7.12 -21.95 -29.62
C VAL A 564 -7.44 -20.46 -29.59
N LYS A 565 -6.55 -19.64 -29.04
CA LYS A 565 -6.69 -18.18 -29.05
C LYS A 565 -6.73 -17.61 -30.45
N TYR A 566 -5.85 -18.07 -31.33
CA TYR A 566 -5.87 -17.66 -32.73
C TYR A 566 -7.22 -17.97 -33.39
N LEU A 567 -7.83 -19.12 -33.09
CA LEU A 567 -9.15 -19.48 -33.62
C LEU A 567 -10.26 -18.55 -33.14
N LEU A 568 -10.24 -18.16 -31.86
CA LEU A 568 -11.23 -17.25 -31.26
C LEU A 568 -11.01 -15.80 -31.71
N GLU A 569 -9.78 -15.31 -31.74
CA GLU A 569 -9.45 -13.93 -32.12
C GLU A 569 -9.68 -13.62 -33.60
N LYS A 570 -9.65 -14.64 -34.46
CA LYS A 570 -9.89 -14.49 -35.91
C LYS A 570 -11.34 -14.69 -36.31
N ASP A 571 -12.26 -14.82 -35.35
CA ASP A 571 -13.70 -15.01 -35.60
C ASP A 571 -13.99 -16.18 -36.56
N LEU A 572 -13.10 -17.17 -36.64
CA LEU A 572 -13.14 -18.22 -37.68
C LEU A 572 -14.41 -19.09 -37.59
N TYR A 573 -15.06 -19.10 -36.43
CA TYR A 573 -16.28 -19.84 -36.16
C TYR A 573 -17.48 -18.95 -35.82
N LYS A 574 -17.41 -17.65 -36.09
CA LYS A 574 -18.50 -16.68 -35.82
C LYS A 574 -19.85 -17.05 -36.45
N HIS A 575 -19.83 -17.81 -37.55
CA HIS A 575 -21.02 -18.31 -38.23
C HIS A 575 -21.40 -19.75 -37.84
N ASN A 576 -20.69 -20.35 -36.88
CA ASN A 576 -20.95 -21.67 -36.35
C ASN A 576 -20.84 -21.67 -34.80
N PRO A 577 -21.92 -21.25 -34.10
CA PRO A 577 -21.93 -21.12 -32.64
C PRO A 577 -21.62 -22.42 -31.88
N ALA A 578 -21.92 -23.58 -32.47
CA ALA A 578 -21.61 -24.87 -31.86
C ALA A 578 -20.10 -25.12 -31.81
N GLN A 579 -19.40 -24.79 -32.90
CA GLN A 579 -17.95 -24.93 -33.00
C GLN A 579 -17.22 -23.88 -32.15
N GLU A 580 -17.75 -22.65 -32.10
CA GLU A 580 -17.21 -21.59 -31.25
C GLU A 580 -17.27 -21.97 -29.76
N LYS A 581 -18.42 -22.48 -29.29
CA LYS A 581 -18.58 -22.98 -27.93
C LYS A 581 -17.65 -24.16 -27.60
N GLU A 582 -17.36 -25.01 -28.58
CA GLU A 582 -16.40 -26.11 -28.42
C GLU A 582 -14.97 -25.56 -28.18
N VAL A 583 -14.57 -24.55 -28.95
CA VAL A 583 -13.25 -23.91 -28.84
C VAL A 583 -13.11 -23.11 -27.53
N GLU A 584 -14.16 -22.42 -27.09
CA GLU A 584 -14.20 -21.79 -25.75
C GLU A 584 -14.06 -22.83 -24.63
N GLY A 585 -14.71 -23.99 -24.78
CA GLY A 585 -14.55 -25.12 -23.86
C GLY A 585 -13.12 -25.67 -23.83
N MET A 586 -12.42 -25.66 -24.96
CA MET A 586 -10.98 -25.99 -25.01
C MET A 586 -10.13 -24.94 -24.31
N GLU A 587 -10.40 -23.65 -24.49
CA GLU A 587 -9.67 -22.56 -23.83
C GLU A 587 -9.78 -22.67 -22.31
N LEU A 588 -11.00 -22.88 -21.80
CA LEU A 588 -11.26 -23.09 -20.37
C LEU A 588 -10.42 -24.25 -19.83
N ARG A 589 -10.45 -25.40 -20.50
CA ARG A 589 -9.71 -26.62 -20.09
C ARG A 589 -8.20 -26.39 -20.06
N LEU A 590 -7.66 -25.71 -21.08
CA LEU A 590 -6.23 -25.40 -21.17
C LEU A 590 -5.79 -24.41 -20.08
N CYS A 591 -6.59 -23.37 -19.80
CA CYS A 591 -6.31 -22.42 -18.72
C CYS A 591 -6.35 -23.11 -17.35
N LEU A 592 -7.30 -24.01 -17.14
CA LEU A 592 -7.36 -24.84 -15.94
C LEU A 592 -6.10 -25.68 -15.76
N ASN A 593 -5.64 -26.37 -16.81
CA ASN A 593 -4.43 -27.19 -16.75
C ASN A 593 -3.17 -26.34 -16.51
N LEU A 594 -3.06 -25.19 -17.18
CA LEU A 594 -1.96 -24.25 -16.97
C LEU A 594 -1.93 -23.71 -15.52
N ALA A 595 -3.07 -23.33 -14.96
CA ALA A 595 -3.14 -22.93 -13.55
C ALA A 595 -2.63 -24.04 -12.61
N GLN A 596 -2.98 -25.30 -12.90
CA GLN A 596 -2.58 -26.44 -12.09
C GLN A 596 -1.08 -26.74 -12.17
N VAL A 597 -0.46 -26.66 -13.35
CA VAL A 597 0.97 -26.93 -13.50
C VAL A 597 1.83 -25.80 -12.95
N HIS A 598 1.37 -24.55 -13.03
CA HIS A 598 2.07 -23.43 -12.38
C HIS A 598 2.00 -23.52 -10.85
N LEU A 599 0.94 -24.09 -10.25
CA LEU A 599 0.96 -24.46 -8.83
C LEU A 599 2.04 -25.52 -8.53
N LYS A 600 2.20 -26.53 -9.38
CA LYS A 600 3.25 -27.56 -9.19
C LYS A 600 4.66 -26.99 -9.35
N LEU A 601 4.85 -25.97 -10.19
CA LEU A 601 6.12 -25.27 -10.40
C LEU A 601 6.42 -24.19 -9.35
N SER A 602 5.54 -23.96 -8.38
CA SER A 602 5.67 -22.85 -7.43
C SER A 602 5.65 -21.45 -8.07
N GLU A 603 5.07 -21.33 -9.25
CA GLU A 603 4.91 -20.08 -9.99
C GLU A 603 3.53 -19.48 -9.70
N TRP A 604 3.30 -19.11 -8.43
CA TRP A 604 1.98 -18.78 -7.89
C TRP A 604 1.27 -17.65 -8.65
N GLY A 605 2.00 -16.62 -9.10
CA GLY A 605 1.42 -15.52 -9.89
C GLY A 605 0.90 -15.96 -11.26
N GLN A 606 1.57 -16.91 -11.92
CA GLN A 606 1.09 -17.50 -13.18
C GLN A 606 -0.12 -18.39 -12.92
N ALA A 607 -0.13 -19.15 -11.82
CA ALA A 607 -1.29 -19.93 -11.41
C ALA A 607 -2.54 -19.06 -11.20
N VAL A 608 -2.42 -17.91 -10.52
CA VAL A 608 -3.49 -16.91 -10.39
C VAL A 608 -3.93 -16.41 -11.77
N THR A 609 -2.98 -16.05 -12.63
CA THR A 609 -3.27 -15.50 -13.98
C THR A 609 -4.08 -16.47 -14.83
N PHE A 610 -3.69 -17.74 -14.89
CA PHE A 610 -4.42 -18.74 -15.69
C PHE A 610 -5.75 -19.17 -15.04
N ALA A 611 -5.83 -19.16 -13.70
CA ALA A 611 -7.10 -19.36 -13.01
C ALA A 611 -8.08 -18.21 -13.32
N ASP A 612 -7.63 -16.96 -13.34
CA ASP A 612 -8.46 -15.82 -13.71
C ASP A 612 -8.93 -15.89 -15.17
N LYS A 613 -8.07 -16.30 -16.10
CA LYS A 613 -8.47 -16.55 -17.51
C LYS A 613 -9.55 -17.62 -17.61
N ALA A 614 -9.47 -18.68 -16.82
CA ALA A 614 -10.53 -19.69 -16.74
C ALA A 614 -11.84 -19.10 -16.18
N LEU A 615 -11.75 -18.23 -15.16
CA LEU A 615 -12.91 -17.57 -14.55
C LEU A 615 -13.60 -16.53 -15.45
N VAL A 616 -12.88 -15.96 -16.44
CA VAL A 616 -13.51 -15.13 -17.48
C VAL A 616 -14.47 -15.96 -18.33
N ARG A 617 -14.17 -17.24 -18.58
CA ARG A 617 -15.03 -18.15 -19.35
C ARG A 617 -16.12 -18.77 -18.49
N ASP A 618 -15.78 -19.17 -17.28
CA ASP A 618 -16.71 -19.73 -16.31
C ASP A 618 -16.44 -19.16 -14.92
N ALA A 619 -17.17 -18.09 -14.58
CA ALA A 619 -17.01 -17.37 -13.32
C ALA A 619 -17.33 -18.22 -12.07
N ARG A 620 -18.02 -19.36 -12.25
CA ARG A 620 -18.39 -20.31 -11.20
C ARG A 620 -17.57 -21.60 -11.29
N ASN A 621 -16.45 -21.59 -11.99
CA ASN A 621 -15.61 -22.77 -12.09
C ASN A 621 -14.90 -23.07 -10.76
N ALA A 622 -15.36 -24.10 -10.05
CA ALA A 622 -14.80 -24.48 -8.74
C ALA A 622 -13.30 -24.80 -8.80
N LYS A 623 -12.83 -25.47 -9.87
CA LYS A 623 -11.41 -25.80 -10.04
C LYS A 623 -10.56 -24.53 -10.19
N ALA A 624 -11.02 -23.55 -10.95
CA ALA A 624 -10.29 -22.29 -11.10
C ALA A 624 -10.26 -21.48 -9.81
N LEU A 625 -11.40 -21.32 -9.12
CA LEU A 625 -11.45 -20.63 -7.82
C LEU A 625 -10.56 -21.30 -6.78
N TYR A 626 -10.61 -22.63 -6.67
CA TYR A 626 -9.79 -23.37 -5.72
C TYR A 626 -8.29 -23.24 -6.00
N ARG A 627 -7.89 -23.34 -7.27
CA ARG A 627 -6.49 -23.17 -7.70
C ARG A 627 -5.99 -21.74 -7.46
N LYS A 628 -6.82 -20.73 -7.75
CA LYS A 628 -6.53 -19.32 -7.43
C LYS A 628 -6.32 -19.13 -5.93
N ALA A 629 -7.23 -19.65 -5.11
CA ALA A 629 -7.12 -19.58 -3.65
C ALA A 629 -5.85 -20.27 -3.13
N SER A 630 -5.50 -21.43 -3.70
CA SER A 630 -4.26 -22.16 -3.35
C SER A 630 -3.02 -21.31 -3.64
N ALA A 631 -2.95 -20.67 -4.81
CA ALA A 631 -1.84 -19.78 -5.15
C ALA A 631 -1.77 -18.55 -4.24
N LEU A 632 -2.92 -17.95 -3.91
CA LEU A 632 -3.00 -16.79 -3.00
C LEU A 632 -2.57 -17.13 -1.57
N MET A 633 -2.83 -18.35 -1.11
CA MET A 633 -2.35 -18.84 0.18
C MET A 633 -0.83 -18.89 0.26
N GLU A 634 -0.16 -19.34 -0.81
CA GLU A 634 1.31 -19.36 -0.91
C GLU A 634 1.91 -17.96 -1.06
N LEU A 635 1.17 -17.03 -1.68
CA LEU A 635 1.50 -15.60 -1.75
C LEU A 635 1.19 -14.83 -0.45
N MET A 636 0.83 -15.52 0.64
CA MET A 636 0.43 -14.93 1.92
C MET A 636 -0.73 -13.91 1.83
N SER A 637 -1.46 -13.92 0.72
CA SER A 637 -2.56 -13.00 0.43
C SER A 637 -3.87 -13.57 0.99
N TYR A 638 -3.89 -13.80 2.31
CA TYR A 638 -4.94 -14.56 2.99
C TYR A 638 -6.33 -13.93 2.85
N SER A 639 -6.42 -12.60 2.81
CA SER A 639 -7.71 -11.90 2.63
C SER A 639 -8.34 -12.19 1.26
N GLU A 640 -7.53 -12.17 0.19
CA GLU A 640 -8.02 -12.48 -1.16
C GLU A 640 -8.34 -13.98 -1.30
N ALA A 641 -7.55 -14.85 -0.67
CA ALA A 641 -7.86 -16.28 -0.61
C ALA A 641 -9.22 -16.53 0.08
N ILE A 642 -9.52 -15.83 1.18
CA ILE A 642 -10.81 -15.91 1.88
C ILE A 642 -11.96 -15.47 0.97
N GLU A 643 -11.82 -14.37 0.23
CA GLU A 643 -12.85 -13.90 -0.70
C GLU A 643 -13.11 -14.89 -1.83
N VAL A 644 -12.05 -15.43 -2.44
CA VAL A 644 -12.14 -16.42 -3.53
C VAL A 644 -12.77 -17.73 -3.04
N LEU A 645 -12.42 -18.19 -1.83
CA LEU A 645 -13.02 -19.38 -1.21
C LEU A 645 -14.47 -19.15 -0.80
N GLY A 646 -14.80 -17.94 -0.33
CA GLY A 646 -16.18 -17.54 -0.05
C GLY A 646 -17.05 -17.64 -1.29
N ARG A 647 -16.58 -17.08 -2.42
CA ARG A 647 -17.26 -17.21 -3.72
C ARG A 647 -17.46 -18.66 -4.15
N LEU A 648 -16.46 -19.53 -3.96
CA LEU A 648 -16.60 -20.96 -4.28
C LEU A 648 -17.69 -21.62 -3.42
N LEU A 649 -17.68 -21.34 -2.12
CA LEU A 649 -18.61 -21.93 -1.16
C LEU A 649 -20.03 -21.37 -1.24
N GLU A 650 -20.24 -20.21 -1.89
CA GLU A 650 -21.58 -19.70 -2.20
C GLU A 650 -22.38 -20.68 -3.08
N PHE A 651 -21.70 -21.47 -3.92
CA PHE A 651 -22.36 -22.41 -4.83
C PHE A 651 -21.91 -23.87 -4.70
N GLU A 652 -20.78 -24.15 -4.05
CA GLU A 652 -20.44 -25.50 -3.56
C GLU A 652 -20.22 -25.51 -2.03
N PRO A 653 -21.28 -25.35 -1.21
CA PRO A 653 -21.14 -25.28 0.25
C PRO A 653 -20.57 -26.56 0.87
N SER A 654 -20.72 -27.70 0.19
CA SER A 654 -20.24 -29.01 0.63
C SER A 654 -18.80 -29.32 0.20
N ASN A 655 -18.10 -28.39 -0.44
CA ASN A 655 -16.71 -28.59 -0.86
C ASN A 655 -15.77 -28.61 0.35
N SER A 656 -15.51 -29.80 0.88
CA SER A 656 -14.71 -30.02 2.09
C SER A 656 -13.30 -29.45 1.98
N ALA A 657 -12.69 -29.54 0.80
CA ALA A 657 -11.36 -29.00 0.55
C ALA A 657 -11.35 -27.45 0.64
N ALA A 658 -12.36 -26.78 0.10
CA ALA A 658 -12.49 -25.33 0.19
C ALA A 658 -12.85 -24.86 1.61
N VAL A 659 -13.71 -25.59 2.32
CA VAL A 659 -14.00 -25.32 3.74
C VAL A 659 -12.73 -25.43 4.60
N ALA A 660 -11.93 -26.49 4.41
CA ALA A 660 -10.68 -26.69 5.12
C ALA A 660 -9.66 -25.59 4.80
N MET A 661 -9.52 -25.22 3.53
CA MET A 661 -8.63 -24.13 3.10
C MET A 661 -9.10 -22.78 3.63
N LEU A 662 -10.41 -22.52 3.68
CA LEU A 662 -10.96 -21.29 4.25
C LEU A 662 -10.71 -21.21 5.75
N ALA A 663 -10.86 -22.32 6.47
CA ALA A 663 -10.50 -22.40 7.88
C ALA A 663 -8.99 -22.15 8.09
N LYS A 664 -8.13 -22.71 7.23
CA LYS A 664 -6.68 -22.45 7.25
C LYS A 664 -6.37 -20.97 6.96
N ALA A 665 -6.99 -20.38 5.94
CA ALA A 665 -6.82 -18.97 5.57
C ALA A 665 -7.26 -18.03 6.71
N ASN A 666 -8.41 -18.30 7.32
CA ASN A 666 -8.90 -17.54 8.48
C ASN A 666 -8.00 -17.69 9.70
N ARG A 667 -7.48 -18.89 9.99
CA ARG A 667 -6.50 -19.10 11.06
C ARG A 667 -5.20 -18.34 10.79
N SER A 668 -4.66 -18.41 9.56
CA SER A 668 -3.45 -17.69 9.18
C SER A 668 -3.64 -16.17 9.26
N ALA A 669 -4.77 -15.65 8.80
CA ALA A 669 -5.14 -14.24 8.93
C ALA A 669 -5.29 -13.82 10.41
N SER A 670 -6.00 -14.60 11.21
CA SER A 670 -6.19 -14.34 12.65
C SER A 670 -4.90 -14.46 13.45
N LEU A 671 -4.00 -15.39 13.09
CA LEU A 671 -2.70 -15.53 13.73
C LEU A 671 -1.77 -14.37 13.37
N SER A 672 -1.83 -13.86 12.13
CA SER A 672 -1.19 -12.59 11.76
C SER A 672 -1.71 -11.47 12.68
N GLU A 673 -3.03 -11.33 12.78
CA GLU A 673 -3.66 -10.28 13.58
C GLU A 673 -3.40 -10.42 15.10
N VAL A 674 -3.39 -11.64 15.64
CA VAL A 674 -3.08 -11.91 17.06
C VAL A 674 -1.59 -11.69 17.34
N ARG A 675 -0.70 -12.04 16.41
CA ARG A 675 0.72 -11.74 16.52
C ARG A 675 0.93 -10.23 16.52
N GLU A 676 0.30 -9.51 15.60
CA GLU A 676 0.28 -8.05 15.54
C GLU A 676 -0.27 -7.44 16.84
N ARG A 677 -1.41 -7.92 17.36
CA ARG A 677 -2.00 -7.45 18.64
C ARG A 677 -1.16 -7.79 19.87
N ARG A 678 -0.49 -8.95 19.91
CA ARG A 678 0.42 -9.32 21.02
C ARG A 678 1.68 -8.46 20.98
N GLN A 679 2.15 -8.14 19.78
CA GLN A 679 3.29 -7.25 19.58
C GLN A 679 2.91 -5.82 20.01
N ALA A 680 1.73 -5.33 19.60
CA ALA A 680 1.17 -4.07 20.08
C ALA A 680 1.01 -4.05 21.62
N LYS A 681 0.42 -5.09 22.23
CA LYS A 681 0.29 -5.17 23.70
C LYS A 681 1.62 -5.19 24.44
N LYS A 682 2.67 -5.79 23.87
CA LYS A 682 4.03 -5.74 24.45
C LYS A 682 4.65 -4.35 24.35
N ILE A 683 4.35 -3.62 23.28
CA ILE A 683 4.82 -2.24 23.06
C ILE A 683 4.15 -1.28 24.06
N PHE A 684 2.88 -1.47 24.39
CA PHE A 684 2.16 -0.62 25.36
C PHE A 684 2.21 -1.10 26.82
N ALA A 685 2.88 -2.23 27.10
CA ALA A 685 3.04 -2.72 28.47
C ALA A 685 4.13 -1.91 29.19
N GLY A 686 3.70 -0.89 29.95
CA GLY A 686 4.60 -0.06 30.78
C GLY A 686 4.47 1.44 30.55
N ILE A 687 3.62 1.89 29.62
CA ILE A 687 3.32 3.30 29.45
C ILE A 687 2.27 3.70 30.48
N GLU A 688 2.67 4.47 31.49
CA GLU A 688 1.74 5.05 32.47
C GLU A 688 0.79 6.03 31.77
N ARG A 689 -0.49 5.95 32.16
CA ARG A 689 -1.57 6.78 31.63
C ARG A 689 -1.27 8.25 31.92
N ASP A 690 -1.24 9.08 30.88
CA ASP A 690 -1.12 10.53 31.02
C ASP A 690 -2.34 11.08 31.76
N SER A 691 -2.09 11.68 32.93
CA SER A 691 -3.11 12.21 33.84
C SER A 691 -3.87 13.41 33.28
N ARG A 692 -3.43 13.97 32.15
CA ARG A 692 -4.08 15.10 31.46
C ARG A 692 -5.08 14.66 30.39
N VAL A 693 -5.12 13.37 30.05
CA VAL A 693 -6.13 12.81 29.13
C VAL A 693 -7.36 12.42 29.95
N PRO A 694 -8.50 13.12 29.77
CA PRO A 694 -9.72 12.78 30.48
C PRO A 694 -10.14 11.35 30.10
N PRO A 695 -10.66 10.56 31.06
CA PRO A 695 -11.11 9.20 30.78
C PRO A 695 -12.15 9.22 29.66
N THR A 696 -12.04 8.27 28.75
CA THR A 696 -13.08 8.03 27.74
C THR A 696 -14.40 7.67 28.41
N GLU A 697 -15.53 7.89 27.74
CA GLU A 697 -16.85 7.52 28.29
C GLU A 697 -16.92 6.04 28.71
N TRP A 698 -16.20 5.16 28.01
CA TRP A 698 -16.05 3.75 28.37
C TRP A 698 -15.25 3.55 29.67
N GLU A 699 -14.20 4.32 29.90
CA GLU A 699 -13.40 4.25 31.12
C GLU A 699 -14.12 4.90 32.31
N VAL A 700 -14.84 6.00 32.10
CA VAL A 700 -15.75 6.59 33.10
C VAL A 700 -16.83 5.56 33.47
N PHE A 701 -17.38 4.86 32.47
CA PHE A 701 -18.33 3.78 32.70
C PHE A 701 -17.71 2.62 33.50
N VAL A 702 -16.52 2.14 33.14
CA VAL A 702 -15.80 1.07 33.87
C VAL A 702 -15.42 1.49 35.29
N ASP A 703 -14.98 2.72 35.51
CA ASP A 703 -14.65 3.24 36.84
C ASP A 703 -15.91 3.46 37.69
N SER A 704 -17.03 3.89 37.10
CA SER A 704 -18.32 3.97 37.78
C SER A 704 -18.84 2.58 38.20
N VAL A 705 -18.62 1.56 37.37
CA VAL A 705 -18.93 0.16 37.70
C VAL A 705 -18.02 -0.35 38.82
N ARG A 706 -16.73 0.02 38.81
CA ARG A 706 -15.78 -0.33 39.89
C ARG A 706 -16.11 0.35 41.21
N GLU A 707 -16.51 1.62 41.21
CA GLU A 707 -16.94 2.33 42.41
C GLU A 707 -18.25 1.76 42.96
N ALA A 708 -19.22 1.48 42.08
CA ALA A 708 -20.47 0.81 42.48
C ALA A 708 -20.20 -0.58 43.10
N VAL A 709 -19.26 -1.35 42.54
CA VAL A 709 -18.82 -2.64 43.12
C VAL A 709 -18.09 -2.43 44.45
N ALA A 710 -17.22 -1.41 44.57
CA ALA A 710 -16.48 -1.13 45.80
C ALA A 710 -17.39 -0.66 46.95
N ASP A 711 -18.40 0.16 46.67
CA ASP A 711 -19.41 0.60 47.64
C ASP A 711 -20.31 -0.57 48.07
N CYS A 712 -20.69 -1.43 47.12
CA CYS A 712 -21.43 -2.65 47.41
C CYS A 712 -20.64 -3.59 48.33
N PHE A 713 -19.32 -3.72 48.13
CA PHE A 713 -18.42 -4.48 49.01
C PHE A 713 -18.14 -3.76 50.35
N GLY A 714 -18.08 -2.43 50.40
CA GLY A 714 -17.91 -1.67 51.64
C GLY A 714 -19.12 -1.80 52.58
N GLN A 715 -20.33 -1.86 52.04
CA GLN A 715 -21.54 -2.15 52.81
C GLN A 715 -21.60 -3.61 53.31
N LEU A 716 -20.97 -4.54 52.58
CA LEU A 716 -20.78 -5.95 53.00
C LEU A 716 -19.65 -6.10 54.03
N GLU A 717 -18.58 -5.30 53.97
CA GLU A 717 -17.49 -5.25 54.98
C GLU A 717 -18.04 -4.90 56.37
N GLY A 718 -18.95 -3.92 56.45
CA GLY A 718 -19.57 -3.50 57.71
C GLY A 718 -20.57 -4.50 58.31
N LYS A 719 -21.13 -5.41 57.50
CA LYS A 719 -22.14 -6.40 57.94
C LYS A 719 -21.61 -7.83 58.07
N LEU A 720 -20.57 -8.20 57.31
CA LEU A 720 -20.08 -9.59 57.18
C LEU A 720 -18.55 -9.72 57.28
N GLY A 721 -17.79 -8.62 57.42
CA GLY A 721 -16.36 -8.66 57.74
C GLY A 721 -15.40 -9.07 56.60
N VAL A 722 -15.83 -9.06 55.34
CA VAL A 722 -15.00 -9.49 54.18
C VAL A 722 -14.44 -8.29 53.41
N ARG A 723 -13.10 -8.13 53.32
CA ARG A 723 -12.47 -6.93 52.71
C ARG A 723 -12.17 -6.94 51.20
N CYS A 724 -12.28 -5.77 50.53
CA CYS A 724 -12.00 -5.58 49.08
C CYS A 724 -10.52 -5.84 48.71
N PRO A 725 -10.22 -6.64 47.66
CA PRO A 725 -8.86 -6.85 47.16
C PRO A 725 -8.20 -5.59 46.56
N CYS A 726 -9.01 -4.63 46.12
CA CYS A 726 -8.61 -3.42 45.40
C CYS A 726 -7.79 -2.41 46.23
N ARG A 727 -7.86 -2.45 47.56
CA ARG A 727 -7.14 -1.50 48.46
C ARG A 727 -5.74 -1.98 48.89
N ARG A 728 -5.24 -3.10 48.37
CA ARG A 728 -3.93 -3.65 48.77
C ARG A 728 -2.71 -2.89 48.22
N SER A 729 -2.85 -2.01 47.22
CA SER A 729 -1.70 -1.51 46.44
C SER A 729 -1.23 -0.08 46.69
N ARG A 730 -1.78 0.67 47.67
CA ARG A 730 -1.42 2.10 47.89
C ARG A 730 -0.51 2.41 49.09
N SER A 731 0.17 1.44 49.69
CA SER A 731 1.09 1.71 50.81
C SER A 731 2.46 1.04 50.64
N ARG A 732 3.42 1.74 50.03
CA ARG A 732 4.87 1.55 50.27
C ARG A 732 5.64 2.80 49.85
N ALA A 733 6.18 3.51 50.83
CA ALA A 733 7.13 4.62 50.69
C ALA A 733 8.57 4.08 50.49
N PRO A 734 9.52 4.86 49.93
CA PRO A 734 10.84 4.36 49.58
C PRO A 734 11.79 4.37 50.79
N GLY A 735 12.30 3.20 51.16
CA GLY A 735 13.35 3.07 52.15
C GLY A 735 13.59 1.62 52.57
N VAL A 736 14.84 1.20 52.40
CA VAL A 736 15.51 0.05 53.04
C VAL A 736 15.27 -1.33 52.41
N ASP A 737 16.38 -1.83 51.85
CA ASP A 737 16.85 -3.20 51.67
C ASP A 737 15.97 -4.30 51.06
N GLY A 738 16.64 -5.06 50.19
CA GLY A 738 16.46 -6.51 50.18
C GLY A 738 15.83 -7.08 48.92
N ASP A 739 16.70 -7.61 48.07
CA ASP A 739 16.61 -9.00 47.61
C ASP A 739 15.24 -9.50 47.09
N LYS A 740 15.21 -9.72 45.76
CA LYS A 740 14.86 -10.98 45.07
C LYS A 740 14.03 -10.77 43.81
N LYS A 741 14.50 -11.46 42.77
CA LYS A 741 13.78 -11.97 41.60
C LYS A 741 12.39 -12.50 41.96
N ASP A 742 11.39 -12.16 41.17
CA ASP A 742 10.71 -13.07 40.23
C ASP A 742 9.80 -12.29 39.27
#